data_AF-A0AAX3J7X9-F1
#
_entry.id   AF-A0AAX3J7X9-F1
#
_cell.length_a   1.000
_cell.length_b   1.000
_cell.length_c   1.000
_cell.angle_alpha   90.00
_cell.angle_beta   90.00
_cell.angle_gamma   90.00
#
_symmetry.space_group_name_H-M   'P 1'
#
loop_
_entity.id
_entity.type
_entity.pdbx_description
1 polymer ?
#
loop_
_entity_poly.entity_id
_entity_poly.type
_entity_poly.pdbx_seq_one_letter_code
_entity_poly.pdbx_strand_id
1 'polypeptide(L)'
;MTPFTSFWQAGYEGADHINPAGVALSMNDLNQHQARAAEDYAALAPFAIRTVRESVGWRLCERDGRYDFSTVAARMQAAQQQGIQLSWTFCHYGWPDDLSLFDHDFVSRFAAFCGALARFLAPWYHSAPVYSPMNEISFLSWGISVGVFACASCPQPDCADAAKQQLVRATLAACDAIWQADPRARLLHCDPLIHIVPDPADPDSVQTAALMRETQYQAWDMLSGRLHPELGGAERYLDLIGVNYYHDNQWEQGSNQRLYWHLGDPRRAPLHQLLRQVSQRYQRPLLLAETSHVGSGRGAWIGQIGAQVAQALLAGVDLLGICLYPILDRPLWEQPTFWTRSGLWDLDWLGPDPYARQLQHPYADALRQAQQSLQHIQLSQRHCQESAMNNPPVLIVFSHLRWGFVFQRPQQLLTRLAQHYRVLFVEEPVWQAGPPGLHQSQPAANITVIQPHTDIQAAGFHDSQIAPLQLLLAPLMDEDQQPLVWFYTPMALPLLTPFNPALVIYDCMDELSAFHNAPRQLQQRESALMTRADLVFTGGSSLYEAKRDKHPQVYCFPSSVDAVHFEQARDRSNRHPLQDSIPARRLGYYGVLDERIDLPLIAALADSHPDWQIIMVGPVVKIDPASLPQRVNIHWLGQQPYQALPQFLAGWDVCLMPFALNASTRYISPTKVLEYMAAQLPIVSTAITDVARHYADEVAVAGDHQQFIAACERAIALSAADRLALAGNMQAKVAATSWDSTVEQVHALIQQALTRKQTLTTASPPLTEPQQANVSALTPTMLESAAVECLIIGAGPTGLSAGYHYGEGAVLLEKNATPGGWCRSVEDQGFTFDYAGHIMFSQDPYVLQLYQMLLGDNLHWQAREAWVYTDGVFTRYPFQSALHGLPVEVVKECVLGAIEARYGESAPVAVPLERARQRRDCCADGALPDEGNGVGEVQDQEDFHHFILRTWGKGIARHFALPYNQKLWKVPLTDMETSWLGGRVPLPDLAQIIDGALQPLAKPVGPNARFGYPLQGGFQALMSGFLPHLKCQLKTGARLIRLHPQAHVALLADGRHYRYQQLISTMPLPELIKLMGDEVPDTVQQAAAQLQFVSVRCVNLGIGRAGLTDKHWIYYPGDTLFHRIFVQGNASPHCNPPGGFGLTCEITYNAANPLPLEGEALIERCRQDCIRVGMIRDDDRLLCASQVDMPYAYVVYDHARSRNVALIRQWLLTQDIHLSGRYSEWEYYNSDHAFLAGKRAAENVRMQHLSQRTRG
;
A
#
# COMPACT_ATOMS: atom_id res chain seq x y z
N MET A 1 6.33 -40.53 -17.97
CA MET A 1 7.68 -39.93 -18.07
C MET A 1 7.60 -38.76 -19.02
N THR A 2 8.36 -37.68 -18.77
CA THR A 2 8.47 -36.56 -19.72
C THR A 2 9.24 -37.00 -20.98
N PRO A 3 8.91 -36.48 -22.18
CA PRO A 3 9.66 -36.81 -23.40
C PRO A 3 11.01 -36.06 -23.49
N PHE A 4 11.20 -35.00 -22.69
CA PHE A 4 12.42 -34.18 -22.67
C PHE A 4 13.25 -34.41 -21.40
N THR A 5 14.57 -34.31 -21.53
CA THR A 5 15.55 -34.42 -20.43
C THR A 5 15.76 -33.13 -19.64
N SER A 6 15.49 -31.96 -20.24
CA SER A 6 15.42 -30.68 -19.54
C SER A 6 14.19 -29.88 -19.95
N PHE A 7 13.64 -29.10 -19.01
CA PHE A 7 12.50 -28.22 -19.27
C PHE A 7 12.91 -27.01 -20.12
N TRP A 8 14.02 -26.38 -19.77
CA TRP A 8 14.67 -25.38 -20.62
C TRP A 8 15.50 -26.09 -21.68
N GLN A 9 15.37 -25.65 -22.93
CA GLN A 9 15.93 -26.24 -24.12
C GLN A 9 16.64 -25.16 -24.94
N ALA A 10 17.60 -25.56 -25.76
CA ALA A 10 18.30 -24.67 -26.69
C ALA A 10 18.01 -25.09 -28.13
N GLY A 11 17.80 -24.12 -29.01
CA GLY A 11 17.52 -24.34 -30.43
C GLY A 11 18.55 -23.67 -31.32
N TYR A 12 19.10 -24.39 -32.29
CA TYR A 12 20.03 -23.81 -33.27
C TYR A 12 19.28 -23.53 -34.58
N GLU A 13 19.58 -22.39 -35.21
CA GLU A 13 18.88 -21.97 -36.44
C GLU A 13 19.23 -22.93 -37.59
N GLY A 14 18.24 -23.71 -37.97
CA GLY A 14 18.39 -24.80 -38.92
C GLY A 14 17.79 -24.52 -40.29
N ALA A 15 17.22 -23.32 -40.51
CA ALA A 15 16.60 -22.96 -41.77
C ALA A 15 17.57 -23.11 -42.96
N ASP A 16 17.20 -23.97 -43.92
CA ASP A 16 18.04 -24.39 -45.05
C ASP A 16 17.43 -24.07 -46.43
N HIS A 17 16.43 -23.19 -46.50
CA HIS A 17 15.71 -22.81 -47.72
C HIS A 17 16.54 -21.99 -48.73
N ILE A 18 15.96 -21.79 -49.93
CA ILE A 18 16.42 -20.80 -50.92
C ILE A 18 15.58 -19.53 -50.72
N ASN A 19 16.25 -18.40 -50.46
CA ASN A 19 15.58 -17.13 -50.16
C ASN A 19 15.05 -16.42 -51.43
N PRO A 20 14.28 -15.32 -51.32
CA PRO A 20 13.70 -14.61 -52.48
C PRO A 20 14.71 -14.04 -53.48
N ALA A 21 15.99 -13.91 -53.10
CA ALA A 21 17.08 -13.51 -54.00
C ALA A 21 17.76 -14.69 -54.71
N GLY A 22 17.26 -15.92 -54.54
CA GLY A 22 17.84 -17.14 -55.09
C GLY A 22 19.06 -17.65 -54.32
N VAL A 23 19.33 -17.13 -53.12
CA VAL A 23 20.48 -17.56 -52.30
C VAL A 23 20.08 -18.79 -51.48
N ALA A 24 20.80 -19.89 -51.70
CA ALA A 24 20.74 -21.09 -50.88
C ALA A 24 21.31 -20.81 -49.48
N LEU A 25 20.48 -20.90 -48.45
CA LEU A 25 20.88 -20.67 -47.05
C LEU A 25 21.26 -21.98 -46.34
N SER A 26 22.12 -21.85 -45.33
CA SER A 26 22.39 -22.87 -44.31
C SER A 26 22.84 -22.15 -43.04
N MET A 27 21.91 -21.88 -42.13
CA MET A 27 22.15 -20.98 -41.00
C MET A 27 23.18 -21.55 -40.00
N ASN A 28 23.13 -22.86 -39.73
CA ASN A 28 24.12 -23.58 -38.93
C ASN A 28 25.54 -23.62 -39.53
N ASP A 29 25.73 -23.30 -40.83
CA ASP A 29 27.06 -23.11 -41.42
C ASP A 29 27.53 -21.66 -41.30
N LEU A 30 26.61 -20.69 -41.49
CA LEU A 30 26.91 -19.26 -41.41
C LEU A 30 27.42 -18.83 -40.02
N ASN A 31 26.92 -19.46 -38.94
CA ASN A 31 27.41 -19.25 -37.57
C ASN A 31 28.39 -20.33 -37.08
N GLN A 32 28.84 -21.23 -37.97
CA GLN A 32 29.77 -22.34 -37.68
C GLN A 32 29.30 -23.36 -36.62
N HIS A 33 27.99 -23.47 -36.33
CA HIS A 33 27.47 -24.52 -35.46
C HIS A 33 27.83 -25.92 -35.96
N GLN A 34 27.66 -26.23 -37.26
CA GLN A 34 27.96 -27.57 -37.79
C GLN A 34 29.40 -28.03 -37.51
N ALA A 35 30.37 -27.12 -37.62
CA ALA A 35 31.79 -27.41 -37.44
C ALA A 35 32.23 -27.47 -35.97
N ARG A 36 31.46 -26.86 -35.06
CA ARG A 36 31.85 -26.63 -33.66
C ARG A 36 30.79 -27.08 -32.64
N ALA A 37 29.81 -27.90 -33.03
CA ALA A 37 28.69 -28.33 -32.18
C ALA A 37 29.11 -28.91 -30.81
N ALA A 38 30.28 -29.55 -30.68
CA ALA A 38 30.80 -30.03 -29.40
C ALA A 38 31.17 -28.90 -28.41
N GLU A 39 31.63 -27.75 -28.91
CA GLU A 39 31.87 -26.53 -28.13
C GLU A 39 30.54 -25.92 -27.68
N ASP A 40 29.60 -25.76 -28.63
CA ASP A 40 28.26 -25.19 -28.36
C ASP A 40 27.47 -26.03 -27.34
N TYR A 41 27.45 -27.36 -27.49
CA TYR A 41 26.75 -28.25 -26.57
C TYR A 41 27.40 -28.30 -25.18
N ALA A 42 28.73 -28.15 -25.07
CA ALA A 42 29.41 -28.01 -23.78
C ALA A 42 29.05 -26.68 -23.08
N ALA A 43 28.87 -25.60 -23.85
CA ALA A 43 28.50 -24.29 -23.33
C ALA A 43 27.08 -24.24 -22.72
N LEU A 44 26.21 -25.23 -23.01
CA LEU A 44 24.87 -25.36 -22.41
C LEU A 44 24.89 -25.85 -20.96
N ALA A 45 25.94 -26.59 -20.55
CA ALA A 45 25.99 -27.25 -19.24
C ALA A 45 25.85 -26.30 -18.02
N PRO A 46 26.45 -25.09 -18.00
CA PRO A 46 26.26 -24.10 -16.93
C PRO A 46 24.84 -23.56 -16.77
N PHE A 47 23.95 -23.82 -17.74
CA PHE A 47 22.53 -23.44 -17.73
C PHE A 47 21.61 -24.66 -17.52
N ALA A 48 22.16 -25.83 -17.20
CA ALA A 48 21.43 -27.10 -17.02
C ALA A 48 20.54 -27.53 -18.21
N ILE A 49 20.76 -26.94 -19.40
CA ILE A 49 20.08 -27.34 -20.64
C ILE A 49 20.68 -28.66 -21.12
N ARG A 50 19.81 -29.66 -21.33
CA ARG A 50 20.17 -31.01 -21.80
C ARG A 50 19.36 -31.50 -22.99
N THR A 51 18.21 -30.89 -23.26
CA THR A 51 17.47 -31.10 -24.51
C THR A 51 17.80 -29.96 -25.48
N VAL A 52 18.15 -30.32 -26.71
CA VAL A 52 18.43 -29.38 -27.81
C VAL A 52 17.50 -29.67 -28.98
N ARG A 53 16.92 -28.63 -29.57
CA ARG A 53 16.22 -28.71 -30.86
C ARG A 53 17.19 -28.37 -31.99
N GLU A 54 17.31 -29.28 -32.95
CA GLU A 54 18.24 -29.14 -34.07
C GLU A 54 17.57 -29.59 -35.37
N SER A 55 18.00 -29.04 -36.51
CA SER A 55 17.45 -29.38 -37.82
C SER A 55 18.44 -30.21 -38.64
N VAL A 56 17.95 -31.26 -39.29
CA VAL A 56 18.77 -32.11 -40.16
C VAL A 56 19.12 -31.38 -41.46
N GLY A 57 18.14 -30.67 -42.05
CA GLY A 57 18.27 -30.01 -43.35
C GLY A 57 18.08 -31.01 -44.48
N TRP A 58 16.84 -31.18 -44.95
CA TRP A 58 16.50 -32.19 -45.96
C TRP A 58 17.21 -31.90 -47.29
N ARG A 59 17.28 -30.63 -47.70
CA ARG A 59 18.02 -30.18 -48.90
C ARG A 59 19.53 -30.39 -48.78
N LEU A 60 20.06 -30.35 -47.57
CA LEU A 60 21.49 -30.58 -47.30
C LEU A 60 21.85 -32.07 -47.31
N CYS A 61 20.93 -32.93 -46.82
CA CYS A 61 21.16 -34.36 -46.61
C CYS A 61 20.72 -35.28 -47.77
N GLU A 62 19.84 -34.85 -48.69
CA GLU A 62 19.46 -35.64 -49.87
C GLU A 62 19.99 -35.02 -51.18
N ARG A 63 20.69 -35.82 -51.99
CA ARG A 63 21.12 -35.47 -53.36
C ARG A 63 21.02 -36.69 -54.27
N ASP A 64 20.47 -36.51 -55.47
CA ASP A 64 20.26 -37.58 -56.47
C ASP A 64 19.55 -38.84 -55.89
N GLY A 65 18.60 -38.64 -54.96
CA GLY A 65 17.91 -39.72 -54.25
C GLY A 65 18.78 -40.53 -53.28
N ARG A 66 19.96 -40.01 -52.90
CA ARG A 66 20.88 -40.60 -51.92
C ARG A 66 20.96 -39.74 -50.66
N TYR A 67 21.12 -40.38 -49.52
CA TYR A 67 21.20 -39.72 -48.22
C TYR A 67 22.63 -39.67 -47.69
N ASP A 68 23.10 -38.49 -47.30
CA ASP A 68 24.30 -38.28 -46.49
C ASP A 68 23.88 -37.79 -45.10
N PHE A 69 24.15 -38.61 -44.08
CA PHE A 69 23.87 -38.29 -42.68
C PHE A 69 25.15 -38.04 -41.86
N SER A 70 26.29 -37.74 -42.51
CA SER A 70 27.58 -37.51 -41.84
C SER A 70 27.56 -36.34 -40.86
N THR A 71 26.92 -35.21 -41.22
CA THR A 71 26.77 -34.05 -40.32
C THR A 71 25.80 -34.33 -39.16
N VAL A 72 24.80 -35.19 -39.39
CA VAL A 72 23.88 -35.69 -38.35
C VAL A 72 24.63 -36.61 -37.38
N ALA A 73 25.47 -37.50 -37.90
CA ALA A 73 26.31 -38.40 -37.11
C ALA A 73 27.28 -37.63 -36.21
N ALA A 74 27.97 -36.61 -36.75
CA ALA A 74 28.88 -35.76 -35.99
C ALA A 74 28.16 -35.02 -34.84
N ARG A 75 26.98 -34.45 -35.11
CA ARG A 75 26.13 -33.81 -34.09
C ARG A 75 25.63 -34.79 -33.04
N MET A 76 25.18 -36.01 -33.42
CA MET A 76 24.80 -37.05 -32.46
C MET A 76 25.98 -37.51 -31.58
N GLN A 77 27.20 -37.62 -32.13
CA GLN A 77 28.40 -37.96 -31.36
C GLN A 77 28.75 -36.85 -30.35
N ALA A 78 28.74 -35.59 -30.78
CA ALA A 78 28.95 -34.44 -29.90
C ALA A 78 27.90 -34.38 -28.79
N ALA A 79 26.63 -34.60 -29.12
CA ALA A 79 25.53 -34.62 -28.16
C ALA A 79 25.69 -35.74 -27.11
N GLN A 80 26.03 -36.96 -27.53
CA GLN A 80 26.30 -38.07 -26.60
C GLN A 80 27.48 -37.81 -25.67
N GLN A 81 28.55 -37.16 -26.15
CA GLN A 81 29.70 -36.78 -25.32
C GLN A 81 29.35 -35.77 -24.22
N GLN A 82 28.43 -34.84 -24.50
CA GLN A 82 27.98 -33.80 -23.55
C GLN A 82 26.71 -34.19 -22.76
N GLY A 83 26.15 -35.39 -23.00
CA GLY A 83 24.92 -35.84 -22.34
C GLY A 83 23.64 -35.13 -22.80
N ILE A 84 23.64 -34.62 -24.04
CA ILE A 84 22.52 -33.90 -24.67
C ILE A 84 21.58 -34.86 -25.40
N GLN A 85 20.28 -34.67 -25.20
CA GLN A 85 19.20 -35.23 -26.02
C GLN A 85 18.90 -34.28 -27.19
N LEU A 86 19.18 -34.69 -28.42
CA LEU A 86 18.70 -33.97 -29.60
C LEU A 86 17.21 -34.29 -29.86
N SER A 87 16.46 -33.29 -30.32
CA SER A 87 15.09 -33.39 -30.84
C SER A 87 15.13 -32.84 -32.27
N TRP A 88 14.92 -33.71 -33.26
CA TRP A 88 15.28 -33.39 -34.64
C TRP A 88 14.10 -32.88 -35.46
N THR A 89 14.25 -31.68 -36.02
CA THR A 89 13.45 -31.17 -37.13
C THR A 89 13.99 -31.75 -38.44
N PHE A 90 13.17 -32.46 -39.22
CA PHE A 90 13.66 -33.16 -40.42
C PHE A 90 13.72 -32.23 -41.64
N CYS A 91 12.67 -31.45 -41.91
CA CYS A 91 12.65 -30.36 -42.89
C CYS A 91 12.48 -29.01 -42.20
N HIS A 92 13.38 -28.05 -42.48
CA HIS A 92 13.30 -26.68 -41.99
C HIS A 92 13.31 -25.68 -43.17
N TYR A 93 12.20 -25.71 -43.92
CA TYR A 93 11.91 -24.90 -45.12
C TYR A 93 12.74 -25.26 -46.38
N GLY A 94 13.83 -26.01 -46.28
CA GLY A 94 14.56 -26.56 -47.44
C GLY A 94 14.15 -27.98 -47.82
N TRP A 95 13.95 -28.21 -49.12
CA TRP A 95 13.82 -29.53 -49.76
C TRP A 95 14.78 -29.60 -50.99
N PRO A 96 15.13 -30.80 -51.50
CA PRO A 96 16.12 -30.95 -52.58
C PRO A 96 15.88 -30.07 -53.80
N ASP A 97 16.97 -29.52 -54.36
CA ASP A 97 16.94 -28.57 -55.49
C ASP A 97 16.31 -29.17 -56.77
N ASP A 98 16.16 -30.50 -56.85
CA ASP A 98 15.55 -31.25 -57.96
C ASP A 98 14.05 -31.52 -57.79
N LEU A 99 13.41 -30.93 -56.77
CA LEU A 99 12.04 -31.26 -56.34
C LEU A 99 11.20 -29.99 -56.07
N SER A 100 9.92 -30.02 -56.41
CA SER A 100 8.93 -28.97 -56.13
C SER A 100 7.79 -29.46 -55.25
N LEU A 101 7.21 -28.57 -54.43
CA LEU A 101 6.16 -28.90 -53.45
C LEU A 101 4.94 -29.63 -54.05
N PHE A 102 4.56 -29.26 -55.26
CA PHE A 102 3.39 -29.81 -55.96
C PHE A 102 3.72 -30.96 -56.92
N ASP A 103 4.98 -31.44 -56.96
CA ASP A 103 5.33 -32.62 -57.73
C ASP A 103 4.69 -33.88 -57.13
N HIS A 104 4.32 -34.82 -57.99
CA HIS A 104 3.70 -36.09 -57.62
C HIS A 104 4.50 -36.85 -56.54
N ASP A 105 5.82 -36.81 -56.64
CA ASP A 105 6.73 -37.56 -55.77
C ASP A 105 7.21 -36.79 -54.53
N PHE A 106 6.72 -35.56 -54.28
CA PHE A 106 7.11 -34.78 -53.10
C PHE A 106 6.77 -35.52 -51.79
N VAL A 107 5.52 -35.98 -51.67
CA VAL A 107 5.02 -36.70 -50.49
C VAL A 107 5.77 -38.03 -50.27
N SER A 108 6.07 -38.75 -51.36
CA SER A 108 6.73 -40.06 -51.30
C SER A 108 8.24 -39.96 -51.01
N ARG A 109 8.96 -39.02 -51.64
CA ARG A 109 10.38 -38.75 -51.31
C ARG A 109 10.53 -38.26 -49.87
N PHE A 110 9.68 -37.32 -49.43
CA PHE A 110 9.75 -36.82 -48.06
C PHE A 110 9.50 -37.92 -47.03
N ALA A 111 8.49 -38.77 -47.22
CA ALA A 111 8.24 -39.91 -46.35
C ALA A 111 9.40 -40.93 -46.36
N ALA A 112 9.99 -41.20 -47.53
CA ALA A 112 11.16 -42.07 -47.65
C ALA A 112 12.39 -41.53 -46.91
N PHE A 113 12.68 -40.23 -47.06
CA PHE A 113 13.73 -39.53 -46.31
C PHE A 113 13.51 -39.64 -44.80
N CYS A 114 12.30 -39.30 -44.33
CA CYS A 114 11.94 -39.34 -42.92
C CYS A 114 12.08 -40.76 -42.32
N GLY A 115 11.62 -41.79 -43.04
CA GLY A 115 11.77 -43.18 -42.62
C GLY A 115 13.21 -43.71 -42.68
N ALA A 116 14.04 -43.24 -43.62
CA ALA A 116 15.46 -43.57 -43.67
C ALA A 116 16.26 -42.91 -42.53
N LEU A 117 15.99 -41.63 -42.28
CA LEU A 117 16.59 -40.83 -41.22
C LEU A 117 16.20 -41.33 -39.82
N ALA A 118 14.92 -41.62 -39.58
CA ALA A 118 14.47 -42.20 -38.31
C ALA A 118 15.13 -43.58 -38.06
N ARG A 119 15.31 -44.41 -39.10
CA ARG A 119 16.01 -45.70 -38.99
C ARG A 119 17.50 -45.54 -38.70
N PHE A 120 18.14 -44.50 -39.25
CA PHE A 120 19.53 -44.14 -38.94
C PHE A 120 19.70 -43.62 -37.51
N LEU A 121 18.72 -42.85 -37.01
CA LEU A 121 18.73 -42.25 -35.68
C LEU A 121 18.34 -43.22 -34.55
N ALA A 122 17.44 -44.18 -34.80
CA ALA A 122 16.91 -45.08 -33.76
C ALA A 122 17.96 -45.77 -32.84
N PRO A 123 19.13 -46.24 -33.33
CA PRO A 123 20.16 -46.86 -32.48
C PRO A 123 20.82 -45.90 -31.47
N TRP A 124 20.77 -44.60 -31.72
CA TRP A 124 21.41 -43.58 -30.87
C TRP A 124 20.58 -43.21 -29.63
N TYR A 125 19.29 -43.58 -29.61
CA TYR A 125 18.34 -43.23 -28.53
C TYR A 125 18.00 -44.45 -27.67
N HIS A 126 18.21 -44.31 -26.36
CA HIS A 126 17.77 -45.31 -25.37
C HIS A 126 16.30 -45.12 -24.97
N SER A 127 15.84 -43.87 -24.89
CA SER A 127 14.43 -43.50 -24.68
C SER A 127 13.67 -43.40 -26.00
N ALA A 128 12.37 -43.07 -25.93
CA ALA A 128 11.64 -42.55 -27.07
C ALA A 128 12.34 -41.28 -27.61
N PRO A 129 12.63 -41.18 -28.93
CA PRO A 129 13.08 -39.95 -29.55
C PRO A 129 11.90 -39.00 -29.80
N VAL A 130 12.19 -37.70 -29.97
CA VAL A 130 11.22 -36.69 -30.41
C VAL A 130 11.66 -36.16 -31.78
N TYR A 131 10.76 -36.24 -32.76
CA TYR A 131 10.99 -35.76 -34.12
C TYR A 131 9.93 -34.75 -34.53
N SER A 132 10.34 -33.72 -35.27
CA SER A 132 9.45 -32.74 -35.90
C SER A 132 9.58 -32.90 -37.43
N PRO A 133 8.65 -33.59 -38.12
CA PRO A 133 8.87 -33.93 -39.53
C PRO A 133 9.03 -32.68 -40.40
N MET A 134 8.08 -31.76 -40.30
CA MET A 134 8.05 -30.49 -41.03
C MET A 134 7.96 -29.36 -40.00
N ASN A 135 8.82 -28.34 -40.09
CA ASN A 135 8.64 -27.12 -39.27
C ASN A 135 7.51 -26.26 -39.83
N GLU A 136 6.77 -25.63 -38.92
CA GLU A 136 5.77 -24.57 -39.14
C GLU A 136 4.99 -24.67 -40.47
N ILE A 137 4.09 -25.66 -40.56
CA ILE A 137 3.29 -25.89 -41.78
C ILE A 137 2.45 -24.66 -42.14
N SER A 138 1.91 -23.95 -41.15
CA SER A 138 1.11 -22.74 -41.35
C SER A 138 1.97 -21.53 -41.73
N PHE A 139 3.17 -21.38 -41.16
CA PHE A 139 4.11 -20.33 -41.56
C PHE A 139 4.69 -20.57 -42.95
N LEU A 140 5.11 -21.80 -43.27
CA LEU A 140 5.66 -22.16 -44.58
C LEU A 140 4.64 -21.95 -45.70
N SER A 141 3.39 -22.40 -45.50
CA SER A 141 2.32 -22.18 -46.49
C SER A 141 1.95 -20.71 -46.65
N TRP A 142 1.93 -19.91 -45.57
CA TRP A 142 1.78 -18.46 -45.65
C TRP A 142 2.96 -17.79 -46.37
N GLY A 143 4.19 -18.10 -45.98
CA GLY A 143 5.43 -17.53 -46.51
C GLY A 143 5.62 -17.83 -48.01
N ILE A 144 5.17 -19.00 -48.48
CA ILE A 144 5.07 -19.31 -49.91
C ILE A 144 4.09 -18.35 -50.60
N SER A 145 2.90 -18.12 -50.03
CA SER A 145 1.88 -17.25 -50.65
C SER A 145 2.27 -15.77 -50.71
N VAL A 146 3.11 -15.28 -49.79
CA VAL A 146 3.64 -13.90 -49.79
C VAL A 146 5.05 -13.78 -50.40
N GLY A 147 5.61 -14.86 -50.92
CA GLY A 147 6.89 -14.85 -51.64
C GLY A 147 8.17 -14.81 -50.78
N VAL A 148 8.08 -15.12 -49.48
CA VAL A 148 9.24 -15.35 -48.59
C VAL A 148 9.98 -16.64 -48.96
N PHE A 149 9.24 -17.67 -49.39
CA PHE A 149 9.79 -18.95 -49.85
C PHE A 149 9.52 -19.16 -51.33
N ALA A 150 10.56 -19.50 -52.11
CA ALA A 150 10.45 -19.66 -53.55
C ALA A 150 9.70 -20.95 -53.94
N CYS A 151 8.48 -20.84 -54.47
CA CYS A 151 7.69 -21.97 -54.96
C CYS A 151 7.05 -21.68 -56.33
N ALA A 152 7.82 -21.88 -57.40
CA ALA A 152 7.40 -21.54 -58.78
C ALA A 152 6.19 -22.34 -59.31
N SER A 153 5.82 -23.45 -58.66
CA SER A 153 4.71 -24.33 -59.02
C SER A 153 3.39 -24.04 -58.28
N CYS A 154 3.31 -22.98 -57.46
CA CYS A 154 2.14 -22.75 -56.62
C CYS A 154 0.89 -22.33 -57.43
N PRO A 155 -0.28 -22.98 -57.24
CA PRO A 155 -1.51 -22.60 -57.92
C PRO A 155 -2.06 -21.29 -57.38
N GLN A 156 -2.27 -20.30 -58.25
CA GLN A 156 -2.90 -19.02 -57.93
C GLN A 156 -4.41 -19.06 -58.24
N PRO A 157 -5.29 -18.44 -57.42
CA PRO A 157 -4.98 -17.60 -56.25
C PRO A 157 -4.79 -18.36 -54.93
N ASP A 158 -5.31 -19.59 -54.80
CA ASP A 158 -5.46 -20.32 -53.52
C ASP A 158 -4.16 -20.98 -53.01
N CYS A 159 -3.02 -20.35 -53.28
CA CYS A 159 -1.67 -20.88 -53.12
C CYS A 159 -1.37 -21.31 -51.66
N ALA A 160 -1.81 -20.52 -50.67
CA ALA A 160 -1.59 -20.82 -49.25
C ALA A 160 -2.27 -22.13 -48.82
N ASP A 161 -3.57 -22.30 -49.11
CA ASP A 161 -4.32 -23.47 -48.66
C ASP A 161 -3.92 -24.73 -49.44
N ALA A 162 -3.63 -24.60 -50.75
CA ALA A 162 -3.09 -25.70 -51.55
C ALA A 162 -1.73 -26.18 -51.00
N ALA A 163 -0.82 -25.25 -50.65
CA ALA A 163 0.46 -25.58 -50.03
C ALA A 163 0.27 -26.21 -48.65
N LYS A 164 -0.63 -25.67 -47.81
CA LYS A 164 -0.93 -26.19 -46.47
C LYS A 164 -1.42 -27.63 -46.51
N GLN A 165 -2.40 -27.95 -47.37
CA GLN A 165 -2.90 -29.32 -47.55
C GLN A 165 -1.80 -30.29 -48.04
N GLN A 166 -0.95 -29.86 -48.97
CA GLN A 166 0.13 -30.69 -49.51
C GLN A 166 1.23 -30.97 -48.47
N LEU A 167 1.60 -29.96 -47.67
CA LEU A 167 2.52 -30.11 -46.53
C LEU A 167 1.95 -31.02 -45.43
N VAL A 168 0.62 -30.97 -45.18
CA VAL A 168 -0.05 -31.92 -44.27
C VAL A 168 0.02 -33.35 -44.82
N ARG A 169 -0.26 -33.60 -46.11
CA ARG A 169 -0.12 -34.94 -46.72
C ARG A 169 1.30 -35.49 -46.59
N ALA A 170 2.30 -34.65 -46.89
CA ALA A 170 3.71 -34.99 -46.73
C ALA A 170 4.03 -35.34 -45.27
N THR A 171 3.53 -34.54 -44.32
CA THR A 171 3.72 -34.76 -42.88
C THR A 171 3.07 -36.06 -42.40
N LEU A 172 1.80 -36.34 -42.75
CA LEU A 172 1.10 -37.57 -42.36
C LEU A 172 1.85 -38.82 -42.87
N ALA A 173 2.26 -38.82 -44.14
CA ALA A 173 3.04 -39.91 -44.73
C ALA A 173 4.41 -40.08 -44.05
N ALA A 174 5.08 -38.98 -43.70
CA ALA A 174 6.33 -39.00 -42.94
C ALA A 174 6.13 -39.55 -41.51
N CYS A 175 5.03 -39.23 -40.83
CA CYS A 175 4.73 -39.76 -39.51
C CYS A 175 4.57 -41.29 -39.51
N ASP A 176 3.81 -41.84 -40.46
CA ASP A 176 3.69 -43.30 -40.60
C ASP A 176 5.02 -43.96 -41.00
N ALA A 177 5.84 -43.32 -41.86
CA ALA A 177 7.18 -43.81 -42.21
C ALA A 177 8.18 -43.77 -41.03
N ILE A 178 8.06 -42.75 -40.16
CA ILE A 178 8.82 -42.62 -38.91
C ILE A 178 8.45 -43.74 -37.94
N TRP A 179 7.16 -43.97 -37.69
CA TRP A 179 6.72 -45.06 -36.79
C TRP A 179 7.02 -46.46 -37.33
N GLN A 180 7.07 -46.66 -38.65
CA GLN A 180 7.56 -47.90 -39.27
C GLN A 180 9.07 -48.11 -39.07
N ALA A 181 9.85 -47.04 -38.85
CA ALA A 181 11.29 -47.09 -38.60
C ALA A 181 11.64 -47.18 -37.10
N ASP A 182 10.91 -46.44 -36.26
CA ASP A 182 11.02 -46.48 -34.80
C ASP A 182 9.63 -46.29 -34.15
N PRO A 183 8.95 -47.38 -33.74
CA PRO A 183 7.64 -47.32 -33.07
C PRO A 183 7.65 -46.59 -31.71
N ARG A 184 8.81 -46.19 -31.18
CA ARG A 184 8.93 -45.40 -29.95
C ARG A 184 8.78 -43.90 -30.19
N ALA A 185 8.87 -43.43 -31.43
CA ALA A 185 9.00 -42.02 -31.75
C ALA A 185 7.77 -41.18 -31.34
N ARG A 186 8.04 -40.03 -30.72
CA ARG A 186 7.07 -38.97 -30.43
C ARG A 186 7.15 -37.89 -31.50
N LEU A 187 6.01 -37.30 -31.85
CA LEU A 187 5.91 -36.32 -32.93
C LEU A 187 5.63 -34.92 -32.37
N LEU A 188 6.44 -33.95 -32.78
CA LEU A 188 6.32 -32.55 -32.41
C LEU A 188 5.93 -31.71 -33.64
N HIS A 189 4.76 -31.08 -33.60
CA HIS A 189 4.28 -30.20 -34.66
C HIS A 189 4.34 -28.74 -34.20
N CYS A 190 5.40 -28.03 -34.62
CA CYS A 190 5.56 -26.60 -34.35
C CYS A 190 4.74 -25.76 -35.34
N ASP A 191 4.14 -24.66 -34.88
CA ASP A 191 3.57 -23.58 -35.71
C ASP A 191 3.48 -22.26 -34.89
N PRO A 192 3.42 -21.07 -35.51
CA PRO A 192 3.30 -19.79 -34.80
C PRO A 192 1.99 -19.61 -34.02
N LEU A 193 2.12 -19.09 -32.80
CA LEU A 193 0.99 -18.69 -31.96
C LEU A 193 0.75 -17.18 -32.09
N ILE A 194 -0.26 -16.77 -32.85
CA ILE A 194 -0.50 -15.37 -33.25
C ILE A 194 -1.77 -14.77 -32.65
N HIS A 195 -1.76 -13.46 -32.43
CA HIS A 195 -2.95 -12.72 -32.00
C HIS A 195 -3.11 -11.40 -32.77
N ILE A 196 -4.10 -11.37 -33.65
CA ILE A 196 -4.41 -10.22 -34.51
C ILE A 196 -5.59 -9.44 -33.91
N VAL A 197 -5.46 -8.12 -33.82
CA VAL A 197 -6.51 -7.22 -33.34
C VAL A 197 -7.15 -6.45 -34.51
N PRO A 198 -8.44 -6.08 -34.45
CA PRO A 198 -9.05 -5.28 -35.50
C PRO A 198 -8.56 -3.83 -35.49
N ASP A 199 -8.58 -3.20 -36.66
CA ASP A 199 -8.48 -1.75 -36.81
C ASP A 199 -9.71 -1.09 -36.15
N PRO A 200 -9.55 -0.18 -35.17
CA PRO A 200 -10.67 0.50 -34.52
C PRO A 200 -11.42 1.48 -35.45
N ALA A 201 -10.89 1.81 -36.63
CA ALA A 201 -11.53 2.65 -37.64
C ALA A 201 -12.37 1.86 -38.66
N ASP A 202 -12.19 0.54 -38.78
CA ASP A 202 -12.92 -0.33 -39.72
C ASP A 202 -13.75 -1.41 -39.00
N PRO A 203 -15.09 -1.31 -38.98
CA PRO A 203 -15.97 -2.34 -38.42
C PRO A 203 -15.82 -3.74 -39.05
N ASP A 204 -15.50 -3.82 -40.35
CA ASP A 204 -15.38 -5.10 -41.07
C ASP A 204 -14.05 -5.82 -40.75
N SER A 205 -13.06 -5.08 -40.23
CA SER A 205 -11.82 -5.61 -39.65
C SER A 205 -12.08 -6.62 -38.54
N VAL A 206 -13.16 -6.48 -37.76
CA VAL A 206 -13.50 -7.38 -36.64
C VAL A 206 -13.67 -8.84 -37.10
N GLN A 207 -14.40 -9.06 -38.20
CA GLN A 207 -14.60 -10.40 -38.75
C GLN A 207 -13.33 -10.91 -39.44
N THR A 208 -12.60 -10.03 -40.12
CA THR A 208 -11.36 -10.39 -40.84
C THR A 208 -10.24 -10.80 -39.87
N ALA A 209 -10.00 -10.02 -38.81
CA ALA A 209 -9.06 -10.34 -37.74
C ALA A 209 -9.44 -11.64 -37.00
N ALA A 210 -10.74 -11.91 -36.81
CA ALA A 210 -11.20 -13.17 -36.24
C ALA A 210 -10.88 -14.37 -37.14
N LEU A 211 -11.15 -14.28 -38.44
CA LEU A 211 -10.83 -15.33 -39.41
C LEU A 211 -9.32 -15.59 -39.47
N MET A 212 -8.50 -14.54 -39.55
CA MET A 212 -7.03 -14.66 -39.58
C MET A 212 -6.43 -15.22 -38.28
N ARG A 213 -7.13 -15.15 -37.14
CA ARG A 213 -6.71 -15.85 -35.92
C ARG A 213 -6.98 -17.36 -35.97
N GLU A 214 -8.00 -17.83 -36.67
CA GLU A 214 -8.27 -19.27 -36.79
C GLU A 214 -7.37 -19.98 -37.82
N THR A 215 -6.80 -19.27 -38.80
CA THR A 215 -5.93 -19.90 -39.83
C THR A 215 -4.64 -20.52 -39.29
N GLN A 216 -4.19 -20.09 -38.09
CA GLN A 216 -3.05 -20.69 -37.38
C GLN A 216 -3.34 -22.12 -36.90
N TYR A 217 -4.61 -22.44 -36.60
CA TYR A 217 -5.01 -23.75 -36.09
C TYR A 217 -5.25 -24.78 -37.20
N GLN A 218 -5.39 -24.34 -38.45
CA GLN A 218 -5.75 -25.19 -39.58
C GLN A 218 -4.79 -26.37 -39.79
N ALA A 219 -3.47 -26.21 -39.63
CA ALA A 219 -2.54 -27.33 -39.82
C ALA A 219 -2.71 -28.41 -38.75
N TRP A 220 -2.85 -28.04 -37.48
CA TRP A 220 -3.12 -28.99 -36.38
C TRP A 220 -4.52 -29.61 -36.49
N ASP A 221 -5.53 -28.84 -36.91
CA ASP A 221 -6.88 -29.36 -37.16
C ASP A 221 -6.91 -30.33 -38.35
N MET A 222 -6.11 -30.10 -39.41
CA MET A 222 -5.94 -31.07 -40.50
C MET A 222 -5.18 -32.32 -40.07
N LEU A 223 -4.06 -32.19 -39.34
CA LEU A 223 -3.30 -33.33 -38.81
C LEU A 223 -4.13 -34.21 -37.88
N SER A 224 -4.98 -33.59 -37.06
CA SER A 224 -5.89 -34.30 -36.13
C SER A 224 -7.19 -34.81 -36.79
N GLY A 225 -7.45 -34.49 -38.06
CA GLY A 225 -8.65 -34.92 -38.79
C GLY A 225 -9.94 -34.14 -38.47
N ARG A 226 -9.80 -33.00 -37.79
CA ARG A 226 -10.92 -32.08 -37.44
C ARG A 226 -11.31 -31.17 -38.62
N LEU A 227 -10.36 -30.90 -39.51
CA LEU A 227 -10.53 -30.16 -40.76
C LEU A 227 -9.97 -31.03 -41.90
N HIS A 228 -10.56 -30.99 -43.10
CA HIS A 228 -10.15 -31.82 -44.26
C HIS A 228 -9.81 -33.30 -43.92
N PRO A 229 -10.72 -34.07 -43.29
CA PRO A 229 -10.46 -35.46 -42.91
C PRO A 229 -10.10 -36.37 -44.11
N GLU A 230 -10.44 -35.99 -45.34
CA GLU A 230 -10.03 -36.64 -46.58
C GLU A 230 -8.51 -36.65 -46.81
N LEU A 231 -7.73 -35.86 -46.06
CA LEU A 231 -6.26 -35.91 -46.07
C LEU A 231 -5.69 -37.11 -45.28
N GLY A 232 -6.52 -37.82 -44.51
CA GLY A 232 -6.11 -38.96 -43.67
C GLY A 232 -5.68 -38.59 -42.24
N GLY A 233 -5.94 -37.35 -41.81
CA GLY A 233 -5.64 -36.87 -40.45
C GLY A 233 -6.44 -37.61 -39.37
N ALA A 234 -5.84 -37.70 -38.18
CA ALA A 234 -6.43 -38.35 -37.00
C ALA A 234 -5.72 -37.91 -35.72
N GLU A 235 -6.41 -37.91 -34.59
CA GLU A 235 -5.88 -37.42 -33.29
C GLU A 235 -4.54 -38.02 -32.84
N ARG A 236 -4.14 -39.19 -33.37
CA ARG A 236 -2.85 -39.82 -33.09
C ARG A 236 -1.64 -39.05 -33.63
N TYR A 237 -1.80 -38.33 -34.74
CA TYR A 237 -0.70 -37.61 -35.39
C TYR A 237 -0.35 -36.32 -34.64
N LEU A 238 -1.36 -35.63 -34.08
CA LEU A 238 -1.16 -34.48 -33.20
C LEU A 238 -0.79 -34.95 -31.78
N ASP A 239 0.45 -35.40 -31.62
CA ASP A 239 1.01 -35.98 -30.38
C ASP A 239 1.52 -34.90 -29.40
N LEU A 240 2.53 -34.12 -29.80
CA LEU A 240 3.04 -32.95 -29.06
C LEU A 240 2.86 -31.70 -29.93
N ILE A 241 2.39 -30.60 -29.32
CA ILE A 241 2.20 -29.32 -30.02
C ILE A 241 3.35 -28.38 -29.65
N GLY A 242 4.11 -27.95 -30.66
CA GLY A 242 5.06 -26.86 -30.53
C GLY A 242 4.38 -25.53 -30.84
N VAL A 243 4.50 -24.55 -29.97
CA VAL A 243 4.06 -23.18 -30.25
C VAL A 243 5.28 -22.27 -30.38
N ASN A 244 5.33 -21.49 -31.46
CA ASN A 244 6.41 -20.55 -31.72
C ASN A 244 5.91 -19.13 -31.41
N TYR A 245 6.56 -18.43 -30.47
CA TYR A 245 6.10 -17.13 -29.97
C TYR A 245 7.27 -16.15 -29.79
N TYR A 246 7.34 -15.19 -30.70
CA TYR A 246 8.26 -14.08 -30.70
C TYR A 246 7.53 -12.76 -30.36
N HIS A 247 8.30 -11.68 -30.25
CA HIS A 247 7.83 -10.39 -29.77
C HIS A 247 6.83 -9.69 -30.70
N ASP A 248 6.85 -10.04 -31.99
CA ASP A 248 6.05 -9.49 -33.09
C ASP A 248 4.88 -10.38 -33.54
N ASN A 249 4.62 -11.52 -32.87
CA ASN A 249 3.45 -12.40 -33.09
C ASN A 249 2.07 -11.73 -32.90
N GLN A 250 1.99 -10.42 -32.63
CA GLN A 250 0.74 -9.70 -32.39
C GLN A 250 0.73 -8.34 -33.10
N TRP A 251 -0.28 -8.11 -33.94
CA TRP A 251 -0.39 -6.93 -34.81
C TRP A 251 -1.85 -6.54 -35.07
N GLU A 252 -2.04 -5.32 -35.58
CA GLU A 252 -3.33 -4.78 -36.02
C GLU A 252 -3.64 -5.17 -37.47
N GLN A 253 -4.84 -5.65 -37.74
CA GLN A 253 -5.31 -5.98 -39.09
C GLN A 253 -5.44 -4.71 -39.94
N GLY A 254 -5.23 -4.82 -41.25
CA GLY A 254 -5.28 -3.66 -42.16
C GLY A 254 -3.97 -2.89 -42.18
N SER A 255 -3.64 -2.20 -41.08
CA SER A 255 -2.39 -1.43 -40.96
C SER A 255 -1.13 -2.31 -40.91
N ASN A 256 -1.28 -3.55 -40.42
CA ASN A 256 -0.18 -4.45 -40.04
C ASN A 256 0.79 -3.84 -38.99
N GLN A 257 0.33 -2.84 -38.22
CA GLN A 257 1.13 -2.25 -37.16
C GLN A 257 1.37 -3.27 -36.04
N ARG A 258 2.64 -3.56 -35.77
CA ARG A 258 3.08 -4.44 -34.67
C ARG A 258 2.63 -3.85 -33.33
N LEU A 259 1.96 -4.65 -32.51
CA LEU A 259 1.65 -4.26 -31.13
C LEU A 259 2.93 -4.44 -30.31
N TYR A 260 3.66 -3.37 -29.98
CA TYR A 260 4.95 -3.49 -29.31
C TYR A 260 4.82 -4.12 -27.91
N TRP A 261 5.46 -5.27 -27.70
CA TRP A 261 5.36 -6.05 -26.45
C TRP A 261 5.76 -5.27 -25.19
N HIS A 262 6.80 -4.43 -25.30
CA HIS A 262 7.34 -3.63 -24.21
C HIS A 262 6.61 -2.29 -24.03
N LEU A 263 5.68 -1.93 -24.93
CA LEU A 263 4.83 -0.73 -24.79
C LEU A 263 3.49 -1.02 -24.12
N GLY A 264 3.27 -2.25 -23.68
CA GLY A 264 2.10 -2.64 -22.87
C GLY A 264 0.75 -2.31 -23.51
N ASP A 265 0.66 -2.35 -24.85
CA ASP A 265 -0.58 -2.09 -25.58
C ASP A 265 -1.70 -3.00 -25.03
N PRO A 266 -2.80 -2.44 -24.50
CA PRO A 266 -3.83 -3.21 -23.79
C PRO A 266 -4.62 -4.16 -24.71
N ARG A 267 -4.40 -4.09 -26.03
CA ARG A 267 -4.98 -4.99 -27.02
C ARG A 267 -4.14 -6.28 -27.20
N ARG A 268 -2.92 -6.35 -26.65
CA ARG A 268 -2.11 -7.59 -26.68
C ARG A 268 -2.68 -8.66 -25.76
N ALA A 269 -2.83 -9.87 -26.28
CA ALA A 269 -3.20 -11.04 -25.50
C ALA A 269 -1.98 -11.61 -24.74
N PRO A 270 -2.03 -11.79 -23.41
CA PRO A 270 -0.94 -12.43 -22.66
C PRO A 270 -0.68 -13.87 -23.10
N LEU A 271 0.59 -14.25 -23.21
CA LEU A 271 1.00 -15.58 -23.70
C LEU A 271 0.38 -16.72 -22.88
N HIS A 272 0.25 -16.58 -21.55
CA HIS A 272 -0.37 -17.62 -20.72
C HIS A 272 -1.84 -17.91 -21.10
N GLN A 273 -2.57 -16.91 -21.61
CA GLN A 273 -3.95 -17.06 -22.06
C GLN A 273 -4.02 -17.74 -23.43
N LEU A 274 -3.09 -17.40 -24.33
CA LEU A 274 -2.96 -18.07 -25.64
C LEU A 274 -2.56 -19.55 -25.47
N LEU A 275 -1.58 -19.84 -24.61
CA LEU A 275 -1.21 -21.21 -24.22
C LEU A 275 -2.41 -21.99 -23.65
N ARG A 276 -3.20 -21.36 -22.79
CA ARG A 276 -4.42 -21.96 -22.22
C ARG A 276 -5.47 -22.24 -23.31
N GLN A 277 -5.65 -21.36 -24.29
CA GLN A 277 -6.57 -21.58 -25.42
C GLN A 277 -6.16 -22.80 -26.26
N VAL A 278 -4.87 -22.93 -26.61
CA VAL A 278 -4.34 -24.11 -27.34
C VAL A 278 -4.54 -25.39 -26.52
N SER A 279 -4.19 -25.35 -25.22
CA SER A 279 -4.36 -26.48 -24.30
C SER A 279 -5.83 -26.91 -24.17
N GLN A 280 -6.76 -25.96 -24.07
CA GLN A 280 -8.20 -26.23 -24.03
C GLN A 280 -8.75 -26.76 -25.37
N ARG A 281 -8.23 -26.32 -26.52
CA ARG A 281 -8.65 -26.77 -27.86
C ARG A 281 -8.22 -28.21 -28.14
N TYR A 282 -7.01 -28.62 -27.75
CA TYR A 282 -6.42 -29.89 -28.16
C TYR A 282 -6.23 -30.94 -27.07
N GLN A 283 -6.14 -30.54 -25.80
CA GLN A 283 -5.85 -31.45 -24.68
C GLN A 283 -4.61 -32.33 -24.96
N ARG A 284 -3.56 -31.68 -25.49
CA ARG A 284 -2.24 -32.27 -25.77
C ARG A 284 -1.15 -31.52 -25.00
N PRO A 285 -0.02 -32.19 -24.68
CA PRO A 285 1.12 -31.53 -24.08
C PRO A 285 1.71 -30.49 -25.05
N LEU A 286 2.02 -29.31 -24.51
CA LEU A 286 2.57 -28.18 -25.25
C LEU A 286 4.08 -28.07 -25.04
N LEU A 287 4.79 -27.49 -26.01
CA LEU A 287 6.16 -26.98 -25.87
C LEU A 287 6.17 -25.55 -26.40
N LEU A 288 6.75 -24.59 -25.66
CA LEU A 288 7.13 -23.30 -26.24
C LEU A 288 8.39 -23.55 -27.07
N ALA A 289 8.20 -23.93 -28.33
CA ALA A 289 9.19 -24.61 -29.16
C ALA A 289 10.18 -23.68 -29.85
N GLU A 290 9.81 -22.40 -29.98
CA GLU A 290 10.70 -21.32 -30.37
C GLU A 290 10.34 -20.00 -29.69
N THR A 291 11.34 -19.31 -29.14
CA THR A 291 11.24 -17.92 -28.69
C THR A 291 12.63 -17.27 -28.51
N SER A 292 12.76 -16.01 -28.94
CA SER A 292 13.86 -15.09 -28.57
C SER A 292 13.51 -13.63 -28.94
N HIS A 293 14.45 -12.71 -28.75
CA HIS A 293 14.38 -11.30 -29.15
C HIS A 293 15.71 -10.89 -29.81
N VAL A 294 15.76 -9.73 -30.45
CA VAL A 294 16.98 -9.15 -31.06
C VAL A 294 17.59 -8.03 -30.21
N GLY A 295 18.86 -7.68 -30.40
CA GLY A 295 19.48 -6.49 -29.79
C GLY A 295 19.48 -6.52 -28.26
N SER A 296 19.32 -5.37 -27.59
CA SER A 296 19.41 -5.30 -26.11
C SER A 296 18.22 -5.92 -25.35
N GLY A 297 17.07 -6.13 -26.01
CA GLY A 297 15.83 -6.57 -25.36
C GLY A 297 15.77 -8.03 -24.87
N ARG A 298 16.81 -8.84 -25.09
CA ARG A 298 16.77 -10.30 -24.87
C ARG A 298 16.59 -10.72 -23.41
N GLY A 299 17.27 -10.05 -22.49
CA GLY A 299 17.13 -10.32 -21.05
C GLY A 299 15.71 -10.04 -20.53
N ALA A 300 15.16 -8.87 -20.88
CA ALA A 300 13.79 -8.51 -20.50
C ALA A 300 12.74 -9.43 -21.15
N TRP A 301 12.96 -9.86 -22.40
CA TRP A 301 12.08 -10.81 -23.09
C TRP A 301 12.03 -12.16 -22.38
N ILE A 302 13.18 -12.78 -22.08
CA ILE A 302 13.20 -14.13 -21.49
C ILE A 302 12.67 -14.14 -20.05
N GLY A 303 12.86 -13.05 -19.30
CA GLY A 303 12.22 -12.83 -18.01
C GLY A 303 10.69 -12.79 -18.11
N GLN A 304 10.14 -12.06 -19.10
CA GLN A 304 8.70 -12.05 -19.35
C GLN A 304 8.18 -13.43 -19.78
N ILE A 305 8.89 -14.13 -20.67
CA ILE A 305 8.52 -15.49 -21.11
C ILE A 305 8.49 -16.46 -19.92
N GLY A 306 9.50 -16.44 -19.05
CA GLY A 306 9.52 -17.24 -17.82
C GLY A 306 8.30 -16.97 -16.94
N ALA A 307 7.96 -15.69 -16.73
CA ALA A 307 6.78 -15.30 -15.96
C ALA A 307 5.44 -15.71 -16.62
N GLN A 308 5.32 -15.63 -17.96
CA GLN A 308 4.13 -16.10 -18.67
C GLN A 308 3.98 -17.62 -18.64
N VAL A 309 5.08 -18.36 -18.77
CA VAL A 309 5.08 -19.83 -18.64
C VAL A 309 4.73 -20.26 -17.21
N ALA A 310 5.23 -19.54 -16.20
CA ALA A 310 4.87 -19.76 -14.81
C ALA A 310 3.36 -19.63 -14.57
N GLN A 311 2.72 -18.62 -15.18
CA GLN A 311 1.27 -18.44 -15.13
C GLN A 311 0.50 -19.55 -15.86
N ALA A 312 1.00 -20.02 -17.01
CA ALA A 312 0.38 -21.13 -17.75
C ALA A 312 0.40 -22.44 -16.95
N LEU A 313 1.54 -22.78 -16.34
CA LEU A 313 1.69 -23.95 -15.47
C LEU A 313 0.75 -23.87 -14.25
N LEU A 314 0.67 -22.71 -13.58
CA LEU A 314 -0.27 -22.50 -12.46
C LEU A 314 -1.74 -22.58 -12.89
N ALA A 315 -2.06 -22.20 -14.13
CA ALA A 315 -3.40 -22.33 -14.72
C ALA A 315 -3.73 -23.76 -15.20
N GLY A 316 -2.85 -24.75 -14.95
CA GLY A 316 -3.06 -26.16 -15.31
C GLY A 316 -2.75 -26.53 -16.76
N VAL A 317 -1.99 -25.69 -17.49
CA VAL A 317 -1.52 -26.03 -18.83
C VAL A 317 -0.37 -27.05 -18.74
N ASP A 318 -0.54 -28.20 -19.40
CA ASP A 318 0.52 -29.22 -19.56
C ASP A 318 1.59 -28.73 -20.55
N LEU A 319 2.46 -27.83 -20.09
CA LEU A 319 3.61 -27.33 -20.83
C LEU A 319 4.87 -28.10 -20.41
N LEU A 320 5.55 -28.69 -21.38
CA LEU A 320 6.70 -29.58 -21.16
C LEU A 320 8.07 -28.88 -21.21
N GLY A 321 8.12 -27.63 -21.67
CA GLY A 321 9.38 -26.87 -21.76
C GLY A 321 9.31 -25.52 -22.46
N ILE A 322 10.48 -24.87 -22.52
CA ILE A 322 10.77 -23.64 -23.25
C ILE A 322 12.06 -23.84 -24.04
N CYS A 323 12.04 -23.57 -25.34
CA CYS A 323 13.19 -23.63 -26.23
C CYS A 323 13.62 -22.21 -26.63
N LEU A 324 14.83 -21.80 -26.20
CA LEU A 324 15.45 -20.56 -26.66
C LEU A 324 15.89 -20.77 -28.11
N TYR A 325 15.21 -20.12 -29.05
CA TYR A 325 15.44 -20.27 -30.48
C TYR A 325 15.59 -18.89 -31.13
N PRO A 326 16.75 -18.58 -31.74
CA PRO A 326 18.00 -19.34 -31.70
C PRO A 326 18.78 -19.11 -30.39
N ILE A 327 19.60 -20.08 -29.98
CA ILE A 327 20.50 -20.00 -28.81
C ILE A 327 21.84 -19.34 -29.15
N LEU A 328 22.28 -19.45 -30.41
CA LEU A 328 23.47 -18.85 -30.98
C LEU A 328 23.03 -17.83 -32.04
N ASP A 329 23.70 -16.69 -32.15
CA ASP A 329 23.29 -15.64 -33.08
C ASP A 329 23.24 -16.11 -34.55
N ARG A 330 22.44 -15.40 -35.34
CA ARG A 330 22.22 -15.62 -36.77
C ARG A 330 22.05 -14.31 -37.55
N PRO A 331 22.24 -14.32 -38.87
CA PRO A 331 21.83 -13.22 -39.72
C PRO A 331 20.32 -13.25 -40.04
N LEU A 332 19.86 -12.25 -40.79
CA LEU A 332 18.56 -12.28 -41.46
C LEU A 332 18.60 -13.22 -42.68
N TRP A 333 17.45 -13.79 -43.03
CA TRP A 333 17.33 -14.71 -44.16
C TRP A 333 17.44 -13.96 -45.50
N GLU A 334 16.90 -12.74 -45.55
CA GLU A 334 16.90 -11.82 -46.70
C GLU A 334 18.23 -11.05 -46.81
N GLN A 335 18.94 -10.86 -45.70
CA GLN A 335 20.22 -10.15 -45.63
C GLN A 335 21.25 -10.96 -44.81
N PRO A 336 21.90 -11.98 -45.42
CA PRO A 336 22.86 -12.86 -44.72
C PRO A 336 24.10 -12.16 -44.13
N THR A 337 24.32 -10.88 -44.43
CA THR A 337 25.38 -10.04 -43.88
C THR A 337 24.96 -9.24 -42.64
N PHE A 338 23.65 -9.11 -42.36
CA PHE A 338 23.14 -8.38 -41.21
C PHE A 338 22.88 -9.34 -40.03
N TRP A 339 23.71 -9.24 -38.99
CA TRP A 339 23.62 -10.09 -37.80
C TRP A 339 22.67 -9.51 -36.76
N THR A 340 21.75 -10.36 -36.30
CA THR A 340 20.57 -9.92 -35.53
C THR A 340 20.82 -9.71 -34.05
N ARG A 341 21.89 -10.30 -33.51
CA ARG A 341 22.13 -10.44 -32.06
C ARG A 341 20.89 -11.02 -31.39
N SER A 342 20.56 -12.26 -31.74
CA SER A 342 19.38 -13.00 -31.26
C SER A 342 19.71 -14.16 -30.30
N GLY A 343 20.97 -14.59 -30.23
CA GLY A 343 21.40 -15.70 -29.38
C GLY A 343 21.66 -15.32 -27.92
N LEU A 344 21.76 -16.33 -27.05
CA LEU A 344 22.39 -16.22 -25.73
C LEU A 344 23.92 -16.03 -25.86
N TRP A 345 24.49 -16.56 -26.94
CA TRP A 345 25.83 -16.23 -27.42
C TRP A 345 25.74 -15.42 -28.71
N ASP A 346 26.40 -14.26 -28.72
CA ASP A 346 26.77 -13.55 -29.95
C ASP A 346 28.16 -14.04 -30.43
N LEU A 347 28.55 -13.67 -31.65
CA LEU A 347 29.84 -14.03 -32.24
C LEU A 347 30.82 -12.84 -32.28
N ASP A 348 32.11 -13.10 -32.05
CA ASP A 348 33.16 -12.10 -31.90
C ASP A 348 33.68 -11.52 -33.23
N TRP A 349 32.81 -10.89 -34.01
CA TRP A 349 33.10 -10.36 -35.37
C TRP A 349 34.31 -9.41 -35.49
N LEU A 350 34.83 -8.90 -34.37
CA LEU A 350 35.96 -7.97 -34.31
C LEU A 350 37.20 -8.57 -33.61
N GLY A 351 37.08 -9.77 -33.07
CA GLY A 351 38.14 -10.50 -32.36
C GLY A 351 39.05 -11.32 -33.28
N PRO A 352 40.02 -12.05 -32.69
CA PRO A 352 40.97 -12.88 -33.44
C PRO A 352 40.37 -14.18 -34.00
N ASP A 353 39.21 -14.61 -33.50
CA ASP A 353 38.39 -15.68 -34.07
C ASP A 353 36.96 -15.15 -34.24
N PRO A 354 36.50 -14.83 -35.47
CA PRO A 354 35.19 -14.23 -35.70
C PRO A 354 34.01 -15.15 -35.36
N TYR A 355 34.27 -16.44 -35.07
CA TYR A 355 33.27 -17.41 -34.65
C TYR A 355 33.42 -17.82 -33.17
N ALA A 356 34.20 -17.08 -32.37
CA ALA A 356 34.24 -17.27 -30.92
C ALA A 356 32.92 -16.82 -30.26
N ARG A 357 32.43 -17.61 -29.30
CA ARG A 357 31.15 -17.39 -28.61
C ARG A 357 31.31 -16.39 -27.47
N GLN A 358 30.73 -15.20 -27.62
CA GLN A 358 30.61 -14.21 -26.56
C GLN A 358 29.28 -14.39 -25.82
N LEU A 359 29.36 -14.85 -24.56
CA LEU A 359 28.18 -14.99 -23.70
C LEU A 359 27.61 -13.61 -23.36
N GLN A 360 26.33 -13.38 -23.66
CA GLN A 360 25.67 -12.12 -23.34
C GLN A 360 25.15 -12.13 -21.90
N HIS A 361 25.99 -11.64 -20.99
CA HIS A 361 25.77 -11.69 -19.54
C HIS A 361 24.35 -11.23 -19.08
N PRO A 362 23.79 -10.08 -19.53
CA PRO A 362 22.45 -9.68 -19.12
C PRO A 362 21.33 -10.66 -19.54
N TYR A 363 21.51 -11.36 -20.66
CA TYR A 363 20.59 -12.42 -21.12
C TYR A 363 20.82 -13.72 -20.31
N ALA A 364 22.08 -14.07 -20.04
CA ALA A 364 22.46 -15.22 -19.22
C ALA A 364 21.91 -15.15 -17.79
N ASP A 365 21.97 -13.98 -17.17
CA ASP A 365 21.52 -13.78 -15.78
C ASP A 365 19.98 -13.74 -15.69
N ALA A 366 19.30 -13.11 -16.66
CA ALA A 366 17.84 -13.18 -16.79
C ALA A 366 17.34 -14.62 -17.03
N LEU A 367 18.06 -15.42 -17.83
CA LEU A 367 17.75 -16.84 -18.01
C LEU A 367 17.87 -17.62 -16.70
N ARG A 368 18.94 -17.42 -15.91
CA ARG A 368 19.12 -18.08 -14.61
C ARG A 368 18.01 -17.73 -13.62
N GLN A 369 17.61 -16.46 -13.57
CA GLN A 369 16.50 -15.98 -12.72
C GLN A 369 15.16 -16.61 -13.14
N ALA A 370 14.89 -16.71 -14.45
CA ALA A 370 13.71 -17.39 -14.99
C ALA A 370 13.73 -18.91 -14.73
N GLN A 371 14.91 -19.54 -14.79
CA GLN A 371 15.12 -20.95 -14.44
C GLN A 371 14.79 -21.23 -12.97
N GLN A 372 15.36 -20.45 -12.04
CA GLN A 372 15.10 -20.55 -10.60
C GLN A 372 13.60 -20.37 -10.30
N SER A 373 13.00 -19.29 -10.81
CA SER A 373 11.58 -18.96 -10.61
C SER A 373 10.65 -20.10 -11.03
N LEU A 374 10.89 -20.70 -12.20
CA LEU A 374 10.11 -21.85 -12.68
C LEU A 374 10.38 -23.13 -11.89
N GLN A 375 11.62 -23.38 -11.47
CA GLN A 375 11.95 -24.56 -10.67
C GLN A 375 11.22 -24.55 -9.32
N HIS A 376 11.12 -23.40 -8.65
CA HIS A 376 10.33 -23.27 -7.41
C HIS A 376 8.85 -23.60 -7.62
N ILE A 377 8.24 -23.13 -8.71
CA ILE A 377 6.83 -23.40 -9.04
C ILE A 377 6.60 -24.87 -9.40
N GLN A 378 7.48 -25.48 -10.20
CA GLN A 378 7.38 -26.90 -10.55
C GLN A 378 7.57 -27.82 -9.34
N LEU A 379 8.45 -27.44 -8.40
CA LEU A 379 8.60 -28.15 -7.13
C LEU A 379 7.36 -28.00 -6.24
N SER A 380 6.79 -26.80 -6.12
CA SER A 380 5.61 -26.58 -5.28
C SER A 380 4.36 -27.32 -5.82
N GLN A 381 4.17 -27.36 -7.15
CA GLN A 381 3.09 -28.14 -7.76
C GLN A 381 3.23 -29.64 -7.50
N ARG A 382 4.44 -30.20 -7.60
CA ARG A 382 4.68 -31.62 -7.27
C ARG A 382 4.46 -31.89 -5.77
N HIS A 383 4.93 -31.00 -4.90
CA HIS A 383 4.66 -31.12 -3.46
C HIS A 383 3.17 -31.04 -3.12
N CYS A 384 2.37 -30.21 -3.79
CA CYS A 384 0.91 -30.19 -3.57
C CYS A 384 0.20 -31.44 -4.13
N GLN A 385 0.80 -32.15 -5.10
CA GLN A 385 0.26 -33.42 -5.62
C GLN A 385 0.69 -34.64 -4.78
N GLU A 386 1.90 -34.63 -4.21
CA GLU A 386 2.42 -35.69 -3.34
C GLU A 386 1.99 -35.51 -1.87
N SER A 387 1.74 -34.27 -1.44
CA SER A 387 1.27 -33.88 -0.11
C SER A 387 0.03 -32.99 -0.22
N ALA A 388 -1.15 -33.62 -0.15
CA ALA A 388 -2.45 -32.96 -0.13
C ALA A 388 -2.75 -32.21 1.20
N MET A 389 -1.73 -31.69 1.89
CA MET A 389 -1.82 -31.05 3.20
C MET A 389 -1.04 -29.74 3.36
N ASN A 390 -0.01 -29.45 2.53
CA ASN A 390 0.85 -28.27 2.71
C ASN A 390 0.85 -27.35 1.47
N ASN A 391 -0.06 -26.38 1.44
CA ASN A 391 0.02 -25.23 0.54
C ASN A 391 1.16 -24.27 0.96
N PRO A 392 1.75 -23.50 0.03
CA PRO A 392 2.69 -22.44 0.37
C PRO A 392 2.01 -21.33 1.21
N PRO A 393 2.71 -20.71 2.18
CA PRO A 393 2.14 -19.74 3.10
C PRO A 393 1.59 -18.50 2.38
N VAL A 394 0.44 -17.99 2.85
CA VAL A 394 -0.26 -16.84 2.26
C VAL A 394 0.33 -15.53 2.77
N LEU A 395 0.59 -14.60 1.87
CA LEU A 395 1.01 -13.22 2.17
C LEU A 395 -0.07 -12.26 1.67
N ILE A 396 -0.87 -11.73 2.59
CA ILE A 396 -1.89 -10.72 2.31
C ILE A 396 -1.23 -9.34 2.36
N VAL A 397 -1.44 -8.52 1.32
CA VAL A 397 -0.82 -7.20 1.21
C VAL A 397 -1.91 -6.14 1.06
N PHE A 398 -1.89 -5.11 1.91
CA PHE A 398 -2.78 -3.96 1.79
C PHE A 398 -2.03 -2.74 1.23
N SER A 399 -2.48 -2.23 0.08
CA SER A 399 -1.77 -1.22 -0.69
C SER A 399 -2.64 -0.04 -1.10
N HIS A 400 -2.16 1.18 -0.80
CA HIS A 400 -2.70 2.42 -1.38
C HIS A 400 -2.28 2.63 -2.84
N LEU A 401 -1.32 1.84 -3.32
CA LEU A 401 -0.81 1.86 -4.69
C LEU A 401 -1.47 0.74 -5.49
N ARG A 402 -2.11 1.08 -6.62
CA ARG A 402 -2.67 0.11 -7.56
C ARG A 402 -1.55 -0.57 -8.35
N TRP A 403 -1.68 -1.88 -8.55
CA TRP A 403 -0.65 -2.72 -9.16
C TRP A 403 -0.29 -2.23 -10.57
N GLY A 404 -1.31 -1.93 -11.37
CA GLY A 404 -1.19 -1.49 -12.76
C GLY A 404 -1.00 0.02 -12.97
N PHE A 405 -0.77 0.81 -11.92
CA PHE A 405 -0.61 2.27 -12.06
C PHE A 405 0.84 2.67 -12.35
N VAL A 406 1.72 2.59 -11.35
CA VAL A 406 3.15 2.83 -11.51
C VAL A 406 3.92 1.69 -10.85
N PHE A 407 4.76 1.02 -11.64
CA PHE A 407 5.59 -0.07 -11.18
C PHE A 407 6.79 0.48 -10.41
N GLN A 408 6.92 0.06 -9.15
CA GLN A 408 7.94 0.55 -8.23
C GLN A 408 8.22 -0.50 -7.14
N ARG A 409 8.76 -0.10 -5.99
CA ARG A 409 9.15 -0.98 -4.87
C ARG A 409 8.16 -2.12 -4.56
N PRO A 410 6.83 -1.90 -4.41
CA PRO A 410 5.92 -2.98 -4.05
C PRO A 410 5.90 -4.11 -5.09
N GLN A 411 5.80 -3.78 -6.37
CA GLN A 411 5.80 -4.79 -7.43
C GLN A 411 7.17 -5.47 -7.56
N GLN A 412 8.28 -4.73 -7.39
CA GLN A 412 9.64 -5.28 -7.42
C GLN A 412 9.89 -6.31 -6.29
N LEU A 413 9.46 -5.99 -5.06
CA LEU A 413 9.59 -6.89 -3.90
C LEU A 413 8.63 -8.09 -4.00
N LEU A 414 7.35 -7.84 -4.25
CA LEU A 414 6.31 -8.86 -4.18
C LEU A 414 6.41 -9.89 -5.30
N THR A 415 6.83 -9.49 -6.51
CA THR A 415 7.01 -10.43 -7.63
C THR A 415 8.12 -11.46 -7.36
N ARG A 416 9.10 -11.10 -6.52
CA ARG A 416 10.16 -12.02 -6.07
C ARG A 416 9.76 -12.79 -4.80
N LEU A 417 9.06 -12.16 -3.86
CA LEU A 417 8.51 -12.85 -2.69
C LEU A 417 7.48 -13.94 -3.08
N ALA A 418 6.83 -13.79 -4.23
CA ALA A 418 5.93 -14.80 -4.82
C ALA A 418 6.61 -16.15 -5.15
N GLN A 419 7.94 -16.24 -5.14
CA GLN A 419 8.68 -17.51 -5.17
C GLN A 419 8.44 -18.37 -3.92
N HIS A 420 8.12 -17.73 -2.77
CA HIS A 420 8.01 -18.38 -1.46
C HIS A 420 6.59 -18.30 -0.85
N TYR A 421 5.80 -17.30 -1.25
CA TYR A 421 4.48 -17.02 -0.66
C TYR A 421 3.38 -16.94 -1.73
N ARG A 422 2.15 -17.35 -1.40
CA ARG A 422 0.95 -17.04 -2.22
C ARG A 422 0.50 -15.62 -1.89
N VAL A 423 0.76 -14.66 -2.79
CA VAL A 423 0.54 -13.24 -2.54
C VAL A 423 -0.88 -12.82 -2.94
N LEU A 424 -1.61 -12.23 -1.98
CA LEU A 424 -2.93 -11.64 -2.18
C LEU A 424 -2.82 -10.12 -2.02
N PHE A 425 -2.73 -9.39 -3.14
CA PHE A 425 -2.51 -7.94 -3.15
C PHE A 425 -3.84 -7.18 -3.22
N VAL A 426 -4.30 -6.68 -2.07
CA VAL A 426 -5.54 -5.93 -1.93
C VAL A 426 -5.29 -4.45 -2.22
N GLU A 427 -5.87 -3.97 -3.32
CA GLU A 427 -5.92 -2.55 -3.67
C GLU A 427 -7.00 -1.80 -2.87
N GLU A 428 -6.90 -0.47 -2.88
CA GLU A 428 -7.99 0.40 -2.47
C GLU A 428 -9.28 0.17 -3.29
N PRO A 429 -10.46 0.25 -2.66
CA PRO A 429 -11.73 0.09 -3.35
C PRO A 429 -11.90 1.11 -4.48
N VAL A 430 -12.60 0.70 -5.54
CA VAL A 430 -13.06 1.55 -6.64
C VAL A 430 -14.54 1.88 -6.42
N TRP A 431 -14.96 3.09 -6.76
CA TRP A 431 -16.39 3.42 -6.77
C TRP A 431 -17.08 2.80 -8.00
N GLN A 432 -18.15 2.05 -7.77
CA GLN A 432 -18.99 1.46 -8.80
C GLN A 432 -20.43 1.38 -8.30
N ALA A 433 -21.39 1.83 -9.11
CA ALA A 433 -22.81 1.69 -8.77
C ALA A 433 -23.24 0.21 -8.87
N GLY A 434 -23.73 -0.34 -7.75
CA GLY A 434 -24.19 -1.73 -7.67
C GLY A 434 -23.93 -2.35 -6.29
N PRO A 435 -24.20 -3.65 -6.10
CA PRO A 435 -23.75 -4.36 -4.90
C PRO A 435 -22.21 -4.39 -4.83
N PRO A 436 -21.61 -4.39 -3.63
CA PRO A 436 -20.17 -4.48 -3.47
C PRO A 436 -19.64 -5.86 -3.90
N GLY A 437 -18.42 -5.89 -4.43
CA GLY A 437 -17.81 -7.10 -5.00
C GLY A 437 -16.30 -6.99 -5.18
N LEU A 438 -15.70 -8.04 -5.75
CA LEU A 438 -14.27 -8.12 -6.03
C LEU A 438 -14.03 -8.36 -7.52
N HIS A 439 -13.17 -7.55 -8.11
CA HIS A 439 -12.48 -7.90 -9.35
C HIS A 439 -11.12 -8.54 -8.99
N GLN A 440 -10.76 -9.64 -9.65
CA GLN A 440 -9.49 -10.33 -9.43
C GLN A 440 -8.69 -10.40 -10.73
N SER A 441 -7.38 -10.19 -10.64
CA SER A 441 -6.45 -10.43 -11.75
C SER A 441 -5.16 -11.09 -11.25
N GLN A 442 -4.47 -11.80 -12.14
CA GLN A 442 -3.20 -12.46 -11.82
C GLN A 442 -2.11 -11.87 -12.72
N PRO A 443 -1.44 -10.78 -12.30
CA PRO A 443 -0.46 -10.09 -13.14
C PRO A 443 0.90 -10.81 -13.23
N ALA A 444 1.20 -11.68 -12.26
CA ALA A 444 2.38 -12.53 -12.23
C ALA A 444 2.04 -13.88 -11.58
N ALA A 445 2.95 -14.85 -11.64
CA ALA A 445 2.80 -16.13 -10.96
C ALA A 445 2.71 -15.95 -9.43
N ASN A 446 1.91 -16.79 -8.77
CA ASN A 446 1.61 -16.73 -7.32
C ASN A 446 1.09 -15.39 -6.77
N ILE A 447 0.80 -14.39 -7.62
CA ILE A 447 0.20 -13.10 -7.22
C ILE A 447 -1.23 -13.02 -7.75
N THR A 448 -2.19 -12.84 -6.85
CA THR A 448 -3.55 -12.41 -7.19
C THR A 448 -3.76 -11.00 -6.67
N VAL A 449 -4.01 -10.05 -7.58
CA VAL A 449 -4.47 -8.71 -7.25
C VAL A 449 -5.98 -8.76 -7.05
N ILE A 450 -6.41 -8.22 -5.91
CA ILE A 450 -7.80 -8.11 -5.50
C ILE A 450 -8.14 -6.62 -5.52
N GLN A 451 -9.01 -6.20 -6.44
CA GLN A 451 -9.52 -4.85 -6.53
C GLN A 451 -11.00 -4.86 -6.10
N PRO A 452 -11.32 -4.39 -4.88
CA PRO A 452 -12.70 -4.29 -4.43
C PRO A 452 -13.44 -3.18 -5.18
N HIS A 453 -14.76 -3.33 -5.35
CA HIS A 453 -15.64 -2.27 -5.82
C HIS A 453 -16.84 -2.11 -4.88
N THR A 454 -17.28 -0.86 -4.71
CA THR A 454 -18.32 -0.46 -3.74
C THR A 454 -19.11 0.75 -4.27
N ASP A 455 -20.35 0.92 -3.82
CA ASP A 455 -21.17 2.10 -4.07
C ASP A 455 -20.77 3.32 -3.20
N ILE A 456 -19.80 3.15 -2.30
CA ILE A 456 -19.35 4.14 -1.34
C ILE A 456 -18.37 5.14 -1.99
N GLN A 457 -18.78 6.41 -2.06
CA GLN A 457 -18.02 7.51 -2.68
C GLN A 457 -16.71 7.89 -1.97
N ALA A 458 -16.43 7.35 -0.78
CA ALA A 458 -15.20 7.64 -0.05
C ALA A 458 -14.02 6.83 -0.60
N ALA A 459 -12.99 7.54 -1.08
CA ALA A 459 -11.80 6.93 -1.67
C ALA A 459 -10.92 6.22 -0.62
N GLY A 460 -10.18 5.21 -1.09
CA GLY A 460 -9.16 4.50 -0.31
C GLY A 460 -9.71 3.63 0.81
N PHE A 461 -8.83 3.25 1.75
CA PHE A 461 -9.23 2.52 2.97
C PHE A 461 -9.87 3.45 4.02
N HIS A 462 -10.86 4.25 3.58
CA HIS A 462 -11.67 5.09 4.45
C HIS A 462 -12.62 4.26 5.33
N ASP A 463 -13.01 4.79 6.48
CA ASP A 463 -13.67 4.05 7.56
C ASP A 463 -15.03 3.45 7.14
N SER A 464 -15.74 4.13 6.23
CA SER A 464 -16.97 3.62 5.61
C SER A 464 -16.75 2.38 4.73
N GLN A 465 -15.56 2.21 4.17
CA GLN A 465 -15.19 1.06 3.33
C GLN A 465 -14.83 -0.19 4.15
N ILE A 466 -14.42 -0.04 5.41
CA ILE A 466 -13.86 -1.14 6.22
C ILE A 466 -14.84 -2.30 6.40
N ALA A 467 -16.12 -2.02 6.72
CA ALA A 467 -17.11 -3.07 6.94
C ALA A 467 -17.44 -3.90 5.66
N PRO A 468 -17.78 -3.31 4.50
CA PRO A 468 -17.97 -4.09 3.27
C PRO A 468 -16.68 -4.78 2.83
N LEU A 469 -15.50 -4.17 3.00
CA LEU A 469 -14.22 -4.82 2.69
C LEU A 469 -13.97 -6.07 3.56
N GLN A 470 -14.26 -6.02 4.87
CA GLN A 470 -14.13 -7.20 5.74
C GLN A 470 -15.06 -8.35 5.27
N LEU A 471 -16.29 -8.05 4.88
CA LEU A 471 -17.24 -9.04 4.35
C LEU A 471 -16.81 -9.62 3.00
N LEU A 472 -16.23 -8.80 2.11
CA LEU A 472 -15.73 -9.24 0.80
C LEU A 472 -14.45 -10.08 0.90
N LEU A 473 -13.57 -9.80 1.88
CA LEU A 473 -12.28 -10.48 2.01
C LEU A 473 -12.35 -11.78 2.83
N ALA A 474 -13.31 -11.92 3.73
CA ALA A 474 -13.44 -13.12 4.57
C ALA A 474 -13.53 -14.45 3.77
N PRO A 475 -14.26 -14.56 2.65
CA PRO A 475 -14.31 -15.79 1.85
C PRO A 475 -13.02 -16.14 1.07
N LEU A 476 -11.97 -15.33 1.16
CA LEU A 476 -10.68 -15.57 0.49
C LEU A 476 -9.69 -16.36 1.36
N MET A 477 -10.12 -16.83 2.53
CA MET A 477 -9.29 -17.52 3.52
C MET A 477 -9.98 -18.75 4.08
N ASP A 478 -9.18 -19.78 4.30
CA ASP A 478 -9.57 -20.99 5.04
C ASP A 478 -9.39 -20.73 6.55
N GLU A 479 -10.34 -21.15 7.41
CA GLU A 479 -10.37 -20.78 8.84
C GLU A 479 -9.10 -21.21 9.62
N ASP A 480 -8.43 -22.27 9.18
CA ASP A 480 -7.21 -22.81 9.81
C ASP A 480 -5.91 -22.06 9.41
N GLN A 481 -5.94 -21.14 8.45
CA GLN A 481 -4.72 -20.48 7.92
C GLN A 481 -4.31 -19.24 8.74
N GLN A 482 -3.04 -19.22 9.14
CA GLN A 482 -2.38 -18.04 9.72
C GLN A 482 -1.53 -17.32 8.66
N PRO A 483 -2.05 -16.30 7.96
CA PRO A 483 -1.31 -15.60 6.92
C PRO A 483 -0.23 -14.69 7.49
N LEU A 484 0.73 -14.30 6.64
CA LEU A 484 1.51 -13.10 6.84
C LEU A 484 0.69 -11.91 6.31
N VAL A 485 0.68 -10.78 7.02
CA VAL A 485 -0.08 -9.58 6.61
C VAL A 485 0.87 -8.38 6.51
N TRP A 486 0.97 -7.81 5.31
CA TRP A 486 1.87 -6.74 4.94
C TRP A 486 1.10 -5.45 4.64
N PHE A 487 1.56 -4.31 5.15
CA PHE A 487 0.97 -3.00 4.92
C PHE A 487 1.92 -2.09 4.14
N TYR A 488 1.42 -1.48 3.06
CA TYR A 488 2.00 -0.28 2.42
C TYR A 488 1.18 0.98 2.76
N THR A 489 0.14 0.87 3.59
CA THR A 489 -0.63 2.02 4.08
C THR A 489 -1.19 1.74 5.47
N PRO A 490 -1.00 2.66 6.45
CA PRO A 490 -1.63 2.52 7.75
C PRO A 490 -3.17 2.57 7.70
N MET A 491 -3.75 3.18 6.66
CA MET A 491 -5.21 3.35 6.55
C MET A 491 -5.97 2.01 6.56
N ALA A 492 -5.35 0.95 6.04
CA ALA A 492 -5.91 -0.40 5.99
C ALA A 492 -5.81 -1.19 7.31
N LEU A 493 -5.14 -0.68 8.36
CA LEU A 493 -4.98 -1.38 9.65
C LEU A 493 -6.28 -1.99 10.24
N PRO A 494 -7.47 -1.37 10.13
CA PRO A 494 -8.72 -1.99 10.62
C PRO A 494 -9.09 -3.31 9.93
N LEU A 495 -8.60 -3.56 8.70
CA LEU A 495 -8.78 -4.82 7.99
C LEU A 495 -7.96 -5.97 8.60
N LEU A 496 -7.02 -5.70 9.53
CA LEU A 496 -6.30 -6.76 10.26
C LEU A 496 -7.22 -7.57 11.19
N THR A 497 -8.33 -6.98 11.65
CA THR A 497 -9.24 -7.52 12.68
C THR A 497 -9.76 -8.95 12.43
N PRO A 498 -10.25 -9.32 11.23
CA PRO A 498 -10.68 -10.70 10.93
C PRO A 498 -9.55 -11.73 10.80
N PHE A 499 -8.28 -11.34 10.81
CA PHE A 499 -7.17 -12.26 10.56
C PHE A 499 -6.48 -12.70 11.86
N ASN A 500 -5.96 -13.93 11.85
CA ASN A 500 -5.04 -14.44 12.86
C ASN A 500 -3.61 -14.49 12.29
N PRO A 501 -2.88 -13.35 12.20
CA PRO A 501 -1.65 -13.26 11.44
C PRO A 501 -0.48 -13.98 12.12
N ALA A 502 0.19 -14.88 11.38
CA ALA A 502 1.47 -15.44 11.77
C ALA A 502 2.53 -14.33 11.93
N LEU A 503 2.52 -13.34 11.03
CA LEU A 503 3.41 -12.17 11.09
C LEU A 503 2.72 -10.92 10.52
N VAL A 504 2.93 -9.77 11.15
CA VAL A 504 2.51 -8.45 10.66
C VAL A 504 3.73 -7.65 10.23
N ILE A 505 3.72 -7.14 9.00
CA ILE A 505 4.83 -6.41 8.38
C ILE A 505 4.33 -5.03 7.95
N TYR A 506 5.14 -3.98 8.17
CA TYR A 506 4.86 -2.63 7.65
C TYR A 506 6.05 -2.12 6.84
N ASP A 507 5.86 -1.88 5.54
CA ASP A 507 6.88 -1.24 4.69
C ASP A 507 6.55 0.25 4.51
N CYS A 508 7.20 1.06 5.35
CA CYS A 508 7.15 2.52 5.33
C CYS A 508 8.04 3.03 4.19
N MET A 509 7.55 2.92 2.95
CA MET A 509 8.29 3.33 1.75
C MET A 509 8.36 4.85 1.55
N ASP A 510 7.30 5.57 1.94
CA ASP A 510 7.16 7.03 1.87
C ASP A 510 6.57 7.55 3.19
N GLU A 511 6.87 8.80 3.55
CA GLU A 511 6.21 9.51 4.66
C GLU A 511 4.81 9.96 4.21
N LEU A 512 3.86 9.03 4.20
CA LEU A 512 2.49 9.23 3.69
C LEU A 512 1.74 10.36 4.41
N SER A 513 2.15 10.75 5.63
CA SER A 513 1.53 11.87 6.35
C SER A 513 1.99 13.26 5.89
N ALA A 514 3.02 13.36 5.04
CA ALA A 514 3.56 14.61 4.51
C ALA A 514 3.01 15.00 3.12
N PHE A 515 2.16 14.18 2.51
CA PHE A 515 1.48 14.50 1.24
C PHE A 515 0.35 15.51 1.41
N HIS A 516 0.01 16.24 0.35
CA HIS A 516 -1.07 17.21 0.40
C HIS A 516 -2.42 16.51 0.64
N ASN A 517 -3.23 17.09 1.53
CA ASN A 517 -4.53 16.57 1.96
C ASN A 517 -4.52 15.18 2.63
N ALA A 518 -3.37 14.72 3.17
CA ALA A 518 -3.30 13.46 3.92
C ALA A 518 -4.34 13.41 5.07
N PRO A 519 -5.14 12.33 5.21
CA PRO A 519 -6.18 12.24 6.22
C PRO A 519 -5.59 12.12 7.63
N ARG A 520 -6.16 12.82 8.62
CA ARG A 520 -5.64 12.89 10.00
C ARG A 520 -5.55 11.52 10.69
N GLN A 521 -6.40 10.58 10.29
CA GLN A 521 -6.37 9.19 10.73
C GLN A 521 -5.05 8.48 10.39
N LEU A 522 -4.33 8.92 9.36
CA LEU A 522 -3.14 8.23 8.85
C LEU A 522 -2.00 8.23 9.89
N GLN A 523 -1.72 9.36 10.54
CA GLN A 523 -0.69 9.44 11.60
C GLN A 523 -1.04 8.61 12.84
N GLN A 524 -2.32 8.58 13.20
CA GLN A 524 -2.83 7.76 14.30
C GLN A 524 -2.71 6.27 13.99
N ARG A 525 -3.08 5.87 12.77
CA ARG A 525 -2.95 4.48 12.29
C ARG A 525 -1.49 4.08 12.07
N GLU A 526 -0.61 4.99 11.66
CA GLU A 526 0.83 4.71 11.56
C GLU A 526 1.38 4.36 12.94
N SER A 527 1.09 5.18 13.95
CA SER A 527 1.53 4.95 15.33
C SER A 527 1.02 3.61 15.87
N ALA A 528 -0.24 3.25 15.59
CA ALA A 528 -0.81 1.97 15.95
C ALA A 528 -0.20 0.78 15.18
N LEU A 529 0.07 0.93 13.87
CA LEU A 529 0.68 -0.10 13.03
C LEU A 529 2.15 -0.33 13.40
N MET A 530 2.93 0.73 13.65
CA MET A 530 4.29 0.68 14.20
C MET A 530 4.36 -0.06 15.56
N THR A 531 3.28 -0.01 16.34
CA THR A 531 3.16 -0.75 17.62
C THR A 531 2.69 -2.20 17.43
N ARG A 532 2.02 -2.51 16.30
CA ARG A 532 1.36 -3.81 16.06
C ARG A 532 2.11 -4.73 15.10
N ALA A 533 3.03 -4.20 14.31
CA ALA A 533 3.90 -4.96 13.42
C ALA A 533 4.92 -5.80 14.21
N ASP A 534 5.28 -6.97 13.67
CA ASP A 534 6.43 -7.75 14.12
C ASP A 534 7.72 -7.29 13.41
N LEU A 535 7.62 -6.77 12.18
CA LEU A 535 8.72 -6.23 11.37
C LEU A 535 8.32 -4.89 10.70
N VAL A 536 9.26 -3.94 10.67
CA VAL A 536 9.12 -2.68 9.92
C VAL A 536 10.28 -2.53 8.93
N PHE A 537 9.96 -2.15 7.69
CA PHE A 537 10.92 -1.84 6.64
C PHE A 537 10.79 -0.36 6.25
N THR A 538 11.89 0.27 5.81
CA THR A 538 11.89 1.66 5.32
C THR A 538 12.60 1.78 3.98
N GLY A 539 12.07 2.61 3.07
CA GLY A 539 12.55 2.75 1.69
C GLY A 539 13.79 3.64 1.47
N GLY A 540 14.23 4.39 2.49
CA GLY A 540 15.34 5.34 2.40
C GLY A 540 16.05 5.57 3.72
N SER A 541 17.26 6.13 3.69
CA SER A 541 18.13 6.27 4.88
C SER A 541 17.66 7.38 5.82
N SER A 542 17.21 8.52 5.28
CA SER A 542 16.58 9.58 6.09
C SER A 542 15.25 9.14 6.70
N LEU A 543 14.48 8.29 6.01
CA LEU A 543 13.24 7.71 6.54
C LEU A 543 13.51 6.66 7.62
N TYR A 544 14.56 5.84 7.46
CA TYR A 544 15.07 4.96 8.50
C TYR A 544 15.46 5.75 9.76
N GLU A 545 16.27 6.81 9.62
CA GLU A 545 16.65 7.70 10.71
C GLU A 545 15.44 8.29 11.44
N ALA A 546 14.36 8.63 10.73
CA ALA A 546 13.12 9.16 11.30
C ALA A 546 12.18 8.12 11.94
N LYS A 547 12.47 6.81 11.82
CA LYS A 547 11.58 5.72 12.28
C LYS A 547 12.26 4.66 13.16
N ARG A 548 13.60 4.50 13.11
CA ARG A 548 14.37 3.49 13.86
C ARG A 548 14.11 3.51 15.37
N ASP A 549 14.00 4.70 15.95
CA ASP A 549 13.86 4.91 17.40
C ASP A 549 12.38 4.76 17.85
N LYS A 550 11.48 4.29 16.96
CA LYS A 550 10.04 4.09 17.21
C LYS A 550 9.61 2.62 17.23
N HIS A 551 10.47 1.67 16.83
CA HIS A 551 10.17 0.24 16.87
C HIS A 551 11.47 -0.60 16.89
N PRO A 552 11.60 -1.66 17.72
CA PRO A 552 12.86 -2.40 17.89
C PRO A 552 13.27 -3.31 16.72
N GLN A 553 12.41 -3.49 15.72
CA GLN A 553 12.69 -4.30 14.52
C GLN A 553 12.42 -3.45 13.26
N VAL A 554 13.16 -2.34 13.09
CA VAL A 554 13.14 -1.50 11.88
C VAL A 554 14.40 -1.79 11.05
N TYR A 555 14.24 -2.00 9.75
CA TYR A 555 15.37 -2.25 8.83
C TYR A 555 15.31 -1.34 7.61
N CYS A 556 16.45 -0.70 7.29
CA CYS A 556 16.58 0.10 6.09
C CYS A 556 16.86 -0.78 4.87
N PHE A 557 15.96 -0.74 3.89
CA PHE A 557 16.20 -1.29 2.56
C PHE A 557 16.05 -0.13 1.56
N PRO A 558 17.15 0.56 1.19
CA PRO A 558 17.14 1.60 0.18
C PRO A 558 16.61 1.11 -1.17
N SER A 559 16.33 2.03 -2.09
CA SER A 559 15.99 1.69 -3.46
C SER A 559 17.08 0.86 -4.16
N SER A 560 16.67 -0.18 -4.88
CA SER A 560 17.50 -0.97 -5.81
C SER A 560 17.06 -0.73 -7.26
N VAL A 561 17.75 -1.33 -8.22
CA VAL A 561 17.41 -1.28 -9.66
C VAL A 561 17.27 -2.67 -10.25
N ASP A 562 16.48 -2.75 -11.31
CA ASP A 562 16.45 -3.86 -12.26
C ASP A 562 17.44 -3.52 -13.39
N ALA A 563 18.71 -3.89 -13.20
CA ALA A 563 19.80 -3.45 -14.07
C ALA A 563 19.60 -3.96 -15.51
N VAL A 564 19.27 -5.24 -15.68
CA VAL A 564 19.03 -5.87 -16.99
C VAL A 564 17.90 -5.17 -17.76
N HIS A 565 16.84 -4.74 -17.07
CA HIS A 565 15.77 -3.96 -17.69
C HIS A 565 16.28 -2.60 -18.21
N PHE A 566 16.98 -1.82 -17.39
CA PHE A 566 17.39 -0.46 -17.75
C PHE A 566 18.63 -0.36 -18.64
N GLU A 567 19.51 -1.36 -18.63
CA GLU A 567 20.65 -1.45 -19.55
C GLU A 567 20.23 -1.48 -21.04
N GLN A 568 18.97 -1.84 -21.34
CA GLN A 568 18.40 -1.72 -22.69
C GLN A 568 18.57 -0.32 -23.30
N ALA A 569 18.62 0.74 -22.47
CA ALA A 569 18.78 2.13 -22.87
C ALA A 569 20.18 2.52 -23.39
N ARG A 570 21.17 1.64 -23.17
CA ARG A 570 22.54 1.77 -23.68
C ARG A 570 22.57 1.56 -25.19
N ASP A 571 21.63 0.77 -25.73
CA ASP A 571 21.34 0.73 -27.16
C ASP A 571 20.50 1.95 -27.57
N ARG A 572 21.17 2.94 -28.15
CA ARG A 572 20.56 4.22 -28.58
C ARG A 572 19.65 4.07 -29.80
N SER A 573 19.61 2.90 -30.45
CA SER A 573 18.65 2.60 -31.52
C SER A 573 17.29 2.13 -30.99
N ASN A 574 17.27 1.53 -29.79
CA ASN A 574 16.07 1.06 -29.08
C ASN A 574 15.29 2.22 -28.45
N ARG A 575 15.00 3.28 -29.21
CA ARG A 575 14.33 4.51 -28.71
C ARG A 575 12.81 4.45 -28.87
N HIS A 576 12.09 5.08 -27.95
CA HIS A 576 10.63 5.04 -27.92
C HIS A 576 10.00 5.80 -29.10
N PRO A 577 9.02 5.23 -29.84
CA PRO A 577 8.44 5.86 -31.04
C PRO A 577 7.86 7.27 -30.85
N LEU A 578 7.27 7.56 -29.68
CA LEU A 578 6.80 8.92 -29.33
C LEU A 578 7.93 9.99 -29.30
N GLN A 579 9.20 9.60 -29.43
CA GLN A 579 10.34 10.50 -29.52
C GLN A 579 10.93 10.61 -30.94
N ASP A 580 10.37 9.94 -31.95
CA ASP A 580 10.93 9.97 -33.31
C ASP A 580 10.78 11.34 -34.00
N SER A 581 9.69 12.06 -33.70
CA SER A 581 9.42 13.41 -34.21
C SER A 581 10.04 14.54 -33.37
N ILE A 582 10.51 14.24 -32.15
CA ILE A 582 11.08 15.24 -31.23
C ILE A 582 12.54 15.53 -31.63
N PRO A 583 13.00 16.80 -31.70
CA PRO A 583 14.39 17.14 -31.97
C PRO A 583 15.41 16.51 -30.98
N ALA A 584 16.70 16.55 -31.32
CA ALA A 584 17.79 16.19 -30.41
C ALA A 584 17.96 17.23 -29.29
N ARG A 585 18.84 16.98 -28.29
CA ARG A 585 18.95 17.72 -27.01
C ARG A 585 17.74 17.46 -26.13
N ARG A 586 17.52 16.19 -25.78
CA ARG A 586 16.36 15.71 -25.02
C ARG A 586 16.74 15.52 -23.55
N LEU A 587 16.12 16.29 -22.66
CA LEU A 587 16.32 16.21 -21.21
C LEU A 587 15.05 15.65 -20.58
N GLY A 588 15.12 14.50 -19.91
CA GLY A 588 13.92 13.74 -19.57
C GLY A 588 13.76 13.36 -18.10
N TYR A 589 12.51 13.31 -17.64
CA TYR A 589 12.09 12.74 -16.36
C TYR A 589 10.96 11.73 -16.62
N TYR A 590 10.97 10.59 -15.92
CA TYR A 590 9.79 9.76 -15.77
C TYR A 590 9.42 9.53 -14.30
N GLY A 591 8.12 9.35 -14.05
CA GLY A 591 7.57 9.12 -12.73
C GLY A 591 6.22 9.81 -12.55
N VAL A 592 5.64 9.69 -11.35
CA VAL A 592 4.39 10.37 -11.01
C VAL A 592 4.58 11.89 -11.10
N LEU A 593 3.70 12.57 -11.82
CA LEU A 593 3.69 14.03 -11.95
C LEU A 593 2.69 14.60 -10.93
N ASP A 594 3.18 14.87 -9.72
CA ASP A 594 2.40 15.38 -8.59
C ASP A 594 3.10 16.53 -7.84
N GLU A 595 2.69 16.83 -6.60
CA GLU A 595 3.20 17.97 -5.82
C GLU A 595 4.70 17.91 -5.48
N ARG A 596 5.37 16.80 -5.85
CA ARG A 596 6.83 16.61 -5.73
C ARG A 596 7.62 17.19 -6.90
N ILE A 597 6.99 17.63 -7.99
CA ILE A 597 7.68 18.18 -9.18
C ILE A 597 7.74 19.72 -9.12
N ASP A 598 8.94 20.28 -9.34
CA ASP A 598 9.15 21.72 -9.46
C ASP A 598 8.73 22.22 -10.87
N LEU A 599 7.44 22.47 -11.06
CA LEU A 599 6.91 23.02 -12.32
C LEU A 599 7.53 24.39 -12.69
N PRO A 600 7.82 25.32 -11.75
CA PRO A 600 8.61 26.51 -12.02
C PRO A 600 10.01 26.21 -12.61
N LEU A 601 10.74 25.23 -12.09
CA LEU A 601 12.04 24.79 -12.65
C LEU A 601 11.88 24.25 -14.09
N ILE A 602 10.84 23.45 -14.36
CA ILE A 602 10.54 22.95 -15.71
C ILE A 602 10.28 24.12 -16.68
N ALA A 603 9.54 25.15 -16.24
CA ALA A 603 9.32 26.36 -17.03
C ALA A 603 10.63 27.15 -17.25
N ALA A 604 11.44 27.32 -16.20
CA ALA A 604 12.71 28.05 -16.27
C ALA A 604 13.73 27.36 -17.20
N LEU A 605 13.81 26.03 -17.19
CA LEU A 605 14.59 25.25 -18.15
C LEU A 605 14.12 25.49 -19.59
N ALA A 606 12.80 25.42 -19.83
CA ALA A 606 12.21 25.59 -21.16
C ALA A 606 12.43 26.99 -21.74
N ASP A 607 12.31 28.02 -20.90
CA ASP A 607 12.48 29.43 -21.28
C ASP A 607 13.94 29.82 -21.47
N SER A 608 14.89 29.15 -20.78
CA SER A 608 16.32 29.46 -20.86
C SER A 608 16.99 28.88 -22.11
N HIS A 609 16.59 27.68 -22.55
CA HIS A 609 17.15 27.01 -23.74
C HIS A 609 16.01 26.48 -24.65
N PRO A 610 15.46 27.31 -25.54
CA PRO A 610 14.33 26.92 -26.41
C PRO A 610 14.62 25.79 -27.40
N ASP A 611 15.90 25.47 -27.64
CA ASP A 611 16.31 24.33 -28.47
C ASP A 611 16.31 22.99 -27.71
N TRP A 612 16.39 23.02 -26.37
CA TRP A 612 16.30 21.82 -25.52
C TRP A 612 14.86 21.31 -25.49
N GLN A 613 14.70 20.00 -25.59
CA GLN A 613 13.41 19.32 -25.56
C GLN A 613 13.23 18.64 -24.20
N ILE A 614 12.28 19.13 -23.39
CA ILE A 614 12.04 18.64 -22.03
C ILE A 614 10.94 17.58 -22.07
N ILE A 615 11.26 16.35 -21.68
CA ILE A 615 10.37 15.19 -21.89
C ILE A 615 9.90 14.66 -20.55
N MET A 616 8.59 14.75 -20.31
CA MET A 616 7.96 14.46 -19.02
C MET A 616 7.00 13.28 -19.18
N VAL A 617 7.38 12.13 -18.64
CA VAL A 617 6.68 10.85 -18.85
C VAL A 617 6.07 10.34 -17.54
N GLY A 618 4.75 10.45 -17.42
CA GLY A 618 4.01 9.83 -16.33
C GLY A 618 2.57 10.32 -16.16
N PRO A 619 1.83 9.71 -15.23
CA PRO A 619 0.48 10.13 -14.88
C PRO A 619 0.52 11.44 -14.08
N VAL A 620 -0.35 12.38 -14.46
CA VAL A 620 -0.59 13.64 -13.73
C VAL A 620 -1.66 13.40 -12.67
N VAL A 621 -1.32 13.59 -11.39
CA VAL A 621 -2.23 13.32 -10.26
C VAL A 621 -2.01 14.31 -9.12
N LYS A 622 -3.05 14.53 -8.29
CA LYS A 622 -3.11 15.45 -7.13
C LYS A 622 -2.93 16.95 -7.46
N ILE A 623 -2.24 17.29 -8.54
CA ILE A 623 -2.17 18.62 -9.15
C ILE A 623 -3.21 18.76 -10.27
N ASP A 624 -3.63 19.99 -10.56
CA ASP A 624 -4.48 20.30 -11.72
C ASP A 624 -3.65 20.19 -13.02
N PRO A 625 -4.05 19.37 -14.02
CA PRO A 625 -3.37 19.32 -15.32
C PRO A 625 -3.29 20.68 -16.04
N ALA A 626 -4.20 21.62 -15.77
CA ALA A 626 -4.15 22.98 -16.33
C ALA A 626 -3.00 23.84 -15.74
N SER A 627 -2.36 23.41 -14.64
CA SER A 627 -1.21 24.09 -14.04
C SER A 627 0.13 23.76 -14.70
N LEU A 628 0.18 22.76 -15.60
CA LEU A 628 1.41 22.33 -16.26
C LEU A 628 1.90 23.39 -17.27
N PRO A 629 3.20 23.74 -17.29
CA PRO A 629 3.72 24.73 -18.24
C PRO A 629 3.63 24.25 -19.70
N GLN A 630 3.06 25.12 -20.54
CA GLN A 630 2.73 24.86 -21.96
C GLN A 630 3.73 25.52 -22.94
N ARG A 631 5.04 25.30 -22.75
CA ARG A 631 6.05 25.74 -23.75
C ARG A 631 6.13 24.71 -24.88
N VAL A 632 6.40 25.18 -26.10
CA VAL A 632 6.44 24.34 -27.33
C VAL A 632 7.54 23.26 -27.32
N ASN A 633 8.51 23.37 -26.42
CA ASN A 633 9.60 22.42 -26.21
C ASN A 633 9.43 21.55 -24.95
N ILE A 634 8.25 21.59 -24.28
CA ILE A 634 7.90 20.66 -23.19
C ILE A 634 6.92 19.62 -23.72
N HIS A 635 7.28 18.34 -23.55
CA HIS A 635 6.56 17.19 -24.09
C HIS A 635 5.97 16.35 -22.95
N TRP A 636 4.69 16.56 -22.65
CA TRP A 636 3.94 15.81 -21.64
C TRP A 636 3.38 14.51 -22.25
N LEU A 637 4.07 13.38 -22.06
CA LEU A 637 3.79 12.13 -22.78
C LEU A 637 2.89 11.14 -22.01
N GLY A 638 2.30 11.57 -20.89
CA GLY A 638 1.34 10.80 -20.10
C GLY A 638 1.92 9.54 -19.45
N GLN A 639 1.04 8.72 -18.86
CA GLN A 639 1.42 7.44 -18.25
C GLN A 639 1.91 6.46 -19.33
N GLN A 640 3.08 5.85 -19.11
CA GLN A 640 3.67 4.85 -19.99
C GLN A 640 4.01 3.58 -19.16
N PRO A 641 3.87 2.36 -19.71
CA PRO A 641 4.22 1.14 -18.99
C PRO A 641 5.71 1.07 -18.60
N TYR A 642 5.99 0.41 -17.48
CA TYR A 642 7.36 0.25 -16.96
C TYR A 642 8.33 -0.37 -17.98
N GLN A 643 7.82 -1.28 -18.80
CA GLN A 643 8.54 -1.96 -19.87
C GLN A 643 9.06 -1.00 -20.95
N ALA A 644 8.48 0.20 -21.10
CA ALA A 644 8.82 1.20 -22.10
C ALA A 644 9.85 2.25 -21.63
N LEU A 645 10.14 2.30 -20.33
CA LEU A 645 11.01 3.34 -19.74
C LEU A 645 12.47 3.31 -20.22
N PRO A 646 13.11 2.15 -20.49
CA PRO A 646 14.44 2.11 -21.09
C PRO A 646 14.46 2.71 -22.51
N GLN A 647 13.39 2.54 -23.28
CA GLN A 647 13.24 3.12 -24.62
C GLN A 647 13.07 4.65 -24.56
N PHE A 648 12.53 5.18 -23.47
CA PHE A 648 12.57 6.62 -23.23
C PHE A 648 14.01 7.10 -22.98
N LEU A 649 14.73 6.45 -22.05
CA LEU A 649 16.13 6.74 -21.75
C LEU A 649 17.06 6.62 -22.96
N ALA A 650 16.84 5.63 -23.84
CA ALA A 650 17.54 5.47 -25.11
C ALA A 650 17.44 6.71 -26.04
N GLY A 651 16.45 7.58 -25.82
CA GLY A 651 16.30 8.84 -26.52
C GLY A 651 16.86 10.08 -25.80
N TRP A 652 17.25 10.01 -24.53
CA TRP A 652 17.60 11.19 -23.69
C TRP A 652 19.10 11.45 -23.58
N ASP A 653 19.51 12.72 -23.64
CA ASP A 653 20.89 13.18 -23.52
C ASP A 653 21.29 13.48 -22.06
N VAL A 654 20.31 13.84 -21.22
CA VAL A 654 20.45 14.08 -19.77
C VAL A 654 19.17 13.59 -19.06
N CYS A 655 19.32 12.96 -17.91
CA CYS A 655 18.21 12.55 -17.04
C CYS A 655 18.00 13.54 -15.90
N LEU A 656 16.76 13.95 -15.69
CA LEU A 656 16.37 14.96 -14.71
C LEU A 656 15.74 14.32 -13.46
N MET A 657 15.98 14.96 -12.31
CA MET A 657 15.22 14.78 -11.06
C MET A 657 14.82 16.16 -10.51
N PRO A 658 13.83 16.82 -11.13
CA PRO A 658 13.42 18.20 -10.84
C PRO A 658 12.43 18.22 -9.66
N PHE A 659 12.86 17.71 -8.51
CA PHE A 659 11.99 17.58 -7.34
C PHE A 659 11.89 18.90 -6.57
N ALA A 660 10.66 19.37 -6.31
CA ALA A 660 10.39 20.51 -5.46
C ALA A 660 10.82 20.21 -4.02
N LEU A 661 11.62 21.07 -3.39
CA LEU A 661 12.12 20.85 -2.02
C LEU A 661 11.04 21.23 -0.99
N ASN A 662 10.25 20.25 -0.55
CA ASN A 662 9.07 20.44 0.30
C ASN A 662 8.88 19.26 1.29
N ALA A 663 7.74 19.22 1.99
CA ALA A 663 7.48 18.20 3.00
C ALA A 663 7.41 16.77 2.43
N SER A 664 6.81 16.57 1.25
CA SER A 664 6.63 15.25 0.65
C SER A 664 7.87 14.73 -0.07
N THR A 665 8.86 15.59 -0.36
CA THR A 665 10.18 15.19 -0.89
C THR A 665 11.27 15.08 0.18
N ARG A 666 11.01 15.44 1.43
CA ARG A 666 12.01 15.44 2.51
C ARG A 666 12.69 14.09 2.77
N TYR A 667 11.98 12.98 2.54
CA TYR A 667 12.40 11.63 2.89
C TYR A 667 12.47 10.66 1.70
N ILE A 668 12.44 11.16 0.45
CA ILE A 668 12.40 10.28 -0.72
C ILE A 668 13.78 9.69 -1.04
N SER A 669 13.79 8.40 -1.37
CA SER A 669 14.93 7.66 -1.92
C SER A 669 14.61 7.25 -3.37
N PRO A 670 14.79 8.16 -4.35
CA PRO A 670 14.26 7.95 -5.69
C PRO A 670 14.99 6.84 -6.44
N THR A 671 14.27 5.77 -6.82
CA THR A 671 14.80 4.67 -7.64
C THR A 671 15.48 5.17 -8.92
N LYS A 672 14.97 6.27 -9.50
CA LYS A 672 15.45 6.94 -10.71
C LYS A 672 16.96 7.11 -10.77
N VAL A 673 17.63 7.38 -9.64
CA VAL A 673 19.10 7.49 -9.61
C VAL A 673 19.75 6.25 -10.22
N LEU A 674 19.41 5.07 -9.70
CA LEU A 674 19.99 3.80 -10.13
C LEU A 674 19.44 3.36 -11.49
N GLU A 675 18.17 3.65 -11.79
CA GLU A 675 17.53 3.37 -13.08
C GLU A 675 18.22 4.15 -14.23
N TYR A 676 18.61 5.41 -13.99
CA TYR A 676 19.39 6.24 -14.92
C TYR A 676 20.88 5.84 -14.97
N MET A 677 21.47 5.39 -13.85
CA MET A 677 22.84 4.86 -13.80
C MET A 677 23.00 3.58 -14.63
N ALA A 678 22.01 2.67 -14.61
CA ALA A 678 21.98 1.48 -15.44
C ALA A 678 21.89 1.81 -16.94
N ALA A 679 21.25 2.93 -17.30
CA ALA A 679 21.28 3.50 -18.65
C ALA A 679 22.59 4.23 -19.00
N GLN A 680 23.49 4.44 -18.03
CA GLN A 680 24.77 5.15 -18.16
C GLN A 680 24.63 6.60 -18.66
N LEU A 681 23.57 7.30 -18.23
CA LEU A 681 23.26 8.67 -18.65
C LEU A 681 23.59 9.73 -17.57
N PRO A 682 24.05 10.94 -17.94
CA PRO A 682 24.28 12.02 -16.99
C PRO A 682 22.99 12.41 -16.24
N ILE A 683 23.10 12.59 -14.92
CA ILE A 683 21.95 12.85 -14.05
C ILE A 683 22.07 14.25 -13.41
N VAL A 684 21.00 15.04 -13.45
CA VAL A 684 20.89 16.34 -12.75
C VAL A 684 19.73 16.30 -11.77
N SER A 685 19.97 16.71 -10.52
CA SER A 685 19.00 16.63 -9.42
C SER A 685 18.92 17.92 -8.63
N THR A 686 17.75 18.23 -8.07
CA THR A 686 17.66 19.15 -6.93
C THR A 686 18.24 18.49 -5.67
N ALA A 687 18.49 19.28 -4.62
CA ALA A 687 19.18 18.87 -3.38
C ALA A 687 18.35 17.94 -2.45
N ILE A 688 17.83 16.83 -2.97
CA ILE A 688 17.23 15.74 -2.21
C ILE A 688 18.28 15.07 -1.31
N THR A 689 17.96 14.91 -0.02
CA THR A 689 18.93 14.51 1.01
C THR A 689 19.61 13.17 0.73
N ASP A 690 18.85 12.11 0.43
CA ASP A 690 19.44 10.79 0.12
C ASP A 690 20.22 10.79 -1.21
N VAL A 691 19.88 11.67 -2.18
CA VAL A 691 20.63 11.79 -3.43
C VAL A 691 21.99 12.45 -3.17
N ALA A 692 21.99 13.60 -2.50
CA ALA A 692 23.20 14.34 -2.14
C ALA A 692 24.12 13.60 -1.15
N ARG A 693 23.57 12.67 -0.35
CA ARG A 693 24.31 11.87 0.62
C ARG A 693 25.05 10.68 -0.02
N HIS A 694 24.43 10.00 -0.99
CA HIS A 694 24.91 8.68 -1.48
C HIS A 694 25.48 8.68 -2.91
N TYR A 695 25.14 9.69 -3.72
CA TYR A 695 25.38 9.68 -5.17
C TYR A 695 25.94 11.01 -5.73
N ALA A 696 26.48 11.89 -4.88
CA ALA A 696 27.01 13.19 -5.31
C ALA A 696 28.23 13.12 -6.25
N ASP A 697 28.92 11.98 -6.29
CA ASP A 697 30.03 11.72 -7.22
C ASP A 697 29.55 11.37 -8.65
N GLU A 698 28.29 10.94 -8.81
CA GLU A 698 27.70 10.56 -10.10
C GLU A 698 26.52 11.44 -10.55
N VAL A 699 25.89 12.17 -9.62
CA VAL A 699 24.72 13.01 -9.85
C VAL A 699 25.08 14.48 -9.64
N ALA A 700 24.85 15.31 -10.65
CA ALA A 700 25.02 16.76 -10.52
C ALA A 700 23.87 17.34 -9.68
N VAL A 701 24.12 17.54 -8.38
CA VAL A 701 23.16 18.13 -7.44
C VAL A 701 23.21 19.66 -7.50
N ALA A 702 22.04 20.30 -7.57
CA ALA A 702 21.87 21.75 -7.59
C ALA A 702 20.98 22.25 -6.44
N GLY A 703 21.36 23.39 -5.84
CA GLY A 703 20.60 24.03 -4.76
C GLY A 703 19.53 25.03 -5.21
N ASP A 704 19.61 25.52 -6.44
CA ASP A 704 18.65 26.48 -7.03
C ASP A 704 18.45 26.25 -8.54
N HIS A 705 17.50 26.96 -9.15
CA HIS A 705 17.15 26.80 -10.57
C HIS A 705 18.29 27.17 -11.53
N GLN A 706 19.09 28.20 -11.22
CA GLN A 706 20.21 28.62 -12.06
C GLN A 706 21.35 27.59 -12.01
N GLN A 707 21.64 27.05 -10.83
CA GLN A 707 22.59 25.95 -10.65
C GLN A 707 22.13 24.69 -11.40
N PHE A 708 20.83 24.40 -11.42
CA PHE A 708 20.26 23.24 -12.10
C PHE A 708 20.37 23.39 -13.63
N ILE A 709 20.02 24.56 -14.19
CA ILE A 709 20.21 24.86 -15.62
C ILE A 709 21.69 24.72 -16.00
N ALA A 710 22.60 25.33 -15.23
CA ALA A 710 24.04 25.23 -15.47
C ALA A 710 24.59 23.79 -15.30
N ALA A 711 23.95 22.95 -14.48
CA ALA A 711 24.29 21.52 -14.38
C ALA A 711 23.85 20.75 -15.63
N CYS A 712 22.66 21.04 -16.19
CA CYS A 712 22.23 20.52 -17.49
C CYS A 712 23.18 20.94 -18.63
N GLU A 713 23.61 22.20 -18.67
CA GLU A 713 24.61 22.69 -19.64
C GLU A 713 25.91 21.88 -19.59
N ARG A 714 26.45 21.65 -18.38
CA ARG A 714 27.64 20.81 -18.17
C ARG A 714 27.39 19.35 -18.58
N ALA A 715 26.25 18.78 -18.23
CA ALA A 715 25.87 17.41 -18.56
C ALA A 715 25.75 17.17 -20.08
N ILE A 716 25.28 18.16 -20.85
CA ILE A 716 25.28 18.15 -22.31
C ILE A 716 26.72 18.28 -22.85
N ALA A 717 27.54 19.16 -22.25
CA ALA A 717 28.89 19.46 -22.69
C ALA A 717 29.97 18.39 -22.33
N LEU A 718 29.65 17.36 -21.53
CA LEU A 718 30.61 16.31 -21.15
C LEU A 718 31.28 15.65 -22.37
N SER A 719 32.61 15.53 -22.33
CA SER A 719 33.37 14.86 -23.40
C SER A 719 33.14 13.35 -23.39
N ALA A 720 33.52 12.66 -24.47
CA ALA A 720 33.45 11.20 -24.54
C ALA A 720 34.28 10.50 -23.45
N ALA A 721 35.40 11.10 -23.01
CA ALA A 721 36.22 10.57 -21.92
C ALA A 721 35.54 10.73 -20.56
N ASP A 722 34.95 11.91 -20.28
CA ASP A 722 34.25 12.17 -19.02
C ASP A 722 32.98 11.31 -18.91
N ARG A 723 32.24 11.13 -20.01
CA ARG A 723 31.09 10.22 -20.08
C ARG A 723 31.49 8.77 -19.80
N LEU A 724 32.62 8.31 -20.32
CA LEU A 724 33.12 6.95 -20.06
C LEU A 724 33.56 6.76 -18.59
N ALA A 725 34.24 7.76 -18.01
CA ALA A 725 34.61 7.73 -16.60
C ALA A 725 33.37 7.72 -15.68
N LEU A 726 32.39 8.59 -15.96
CA LEU A 726 31.12 8.64 -15.25
C LEU A 726 30.36 7.31 -15.34
N ALA A 727 30.25 6.73 -16.54
CA ALA A 727 29.61 5.43 -16.76
C ALA A 727 30.29 4.29 -15.97
N GLY A 728 31.61 4.34 -15.78
CA GLY A 728 32.36 3.40 -14.92
C GLY A 728 31.96 3.49 -13.45
N ASN A 729 31.89 4.71 -12.90
CA ASN A 729 31.43 4.94 -11.51
C ASN A 729 29.97 4.46 -11.33
N MET A 730 29.09 4.82 -12.27
CA MET A 730 27.69 4.40 -12.28
C MET A 730 27.54 2.87 -12.31
N GLN A 731 28.32 2.18 -13.14
CA GLN A 731 28.31 0.71 -13.21
C GLN A 731 28.76 0.07 -11.88
N ALA A 732 29.75 0.64 -11.21
CA ALA A 732 30.20 0.15 -9.90
C ALA A 732 29.13 0.32 -8.80
N LYS A 733 28.36 1.43 -8.80
CA LYS A 733 27.21 1.63 -7.90
C LYS A 733 26.07 0.66 -8.19
N VAL A 734 25.73 0.46 -9.47
CA VAL A 734 24.65 -0.45 -9.90
C VAL A 734 24.97 -1.91 -9.58
N ALA A 735 26.21 -2.36 -9.84
CA ALA A 735 26.63 -3.73 -9.55
C ALA A 735 26.62 -4.10 -8.04
N ALA A 736 26.56 -3.10 -7.15
CA ALA A 736 26.50 -3.29 -5.70
C ALA A 736 25.06 -3.47 -5.14
N THR A 737 24.01 -3.39 -5.97
CA THR A 737 22.61 -3.46 -5.51
C THR A 737 21.69 -4.18 -6.49
N SER A 738 20.76 -4.99 -5.97
CA SER A 738 19.72 -5.64 -6.78
C SER A 738 18.46 -5.88 -5.95
N TRP A 739 17.29 -5.83 -6.60
CA TRP A 739 16.03 -6.17 -5.94
C TRP A 739 16.00 -7.62 -5.42
N ASP A 740 16.70 -8.52 -6.08
CA ASP A 740 16.85 -9.93 -5.69
C ASP A 740 17.63 -10.07 -4.37
N SER A 741 18.78 -9.42 -4.23
CA SER A 741 19.55 -9.38 -2.97
C SER A 741 18.76 -8.72 -1.83
N THR A 742 18.00 -7.67 -2.13
CA THR A 742 17.11 -6.99 -1.18
C THR A 742 15.98 -7.93 -0.72
N VAL A 743 15.40 -8.74 -1.62
CA VAL A 743 14.31 -9.68 -1.28
C VAL A 743 14.80 -10.88 -0.49
N GLU A 744 15.98 -11.43 -0.78
CA GLU A 744 16.58 -12.49 0.05
C GLU A 744 16.80 -12.02 1.50
N GLN A 745 17.29 -10.79 1.69
CA GLN A 745 17.45 -10.21 3.04
C GLN A 745 16.10 -10.00 3.75
N VAL A 746 15.09 -9.49 3.04
CA VAL A 746 13.71 -9.37 3.55
C VAL A 746 13.13 -10.74 3.92
N HIS A 747 13.31 -11.76 3.07
CA HIS A 747 12.84 -13.12 3.31
C HIS A 747 13.51 -13.73 4.55
N ALA A 748 14.85 -13.59 4.68
CA ALA A 748 15.59 -14.06 5.83
C ALA A 748 15.10 -13.45 7.15
N LEU A 749 14.81 -12.13 7.18
CA LEU A 749 14.25 -11.47 8.36
C LEU A 749 12.84 -11.99 8.72
N ILE A 750 11.99 -12.24 7.72
CA ILE A 750 10.67 -12.83 7.91
C ILE A 750 10.78 -14.23 8.53
N GLN A 751 11.66 -15.08 8.02
CA GLN A 751 11.88 -16.43 8.57
C GLN A 751 12.45 -16.41 9.99
N GLN A 752 13.36 -15.48 10.30
CA GLN A 752 13.86 -15.28 11.68
C GLN A 752 12.76 -14.85 12.65
N ALA A 753 11.88 -13.93 12.23
CA ALA A 753 10.77 -13.46 13.06
C ALA A 753 9.71 -14.57 13.31
N LEU A 754 9.34 -15.32 12.28
CA LEU A 754 8.47 -16.50 12.39
C LEU A 754 9.05 -17.53 13.36
N THR A 755 10.33 -17.88 13.21
CA THR A 755 11.02 -18.86 14.07
C THR A 755 11.00 -18.43 15.53
N ARG A 756 11.31 -17.15 15.83
CA ARG A 756 11.28 -16.59 17.19
C ARG A 756 9.89 -16.68 17.83
N LYS A 757 8.84 -16.40 17.04
CA LYS A 757 7.44 -16.44 17.49
C LYS A 757 6.98 -17.87 17.80
N GLN A 758 7.46 -18.86 17.04
CA GLN A 758 7.26 -20.29 17.31
C GLN A 758 8.04 -20.79 18.54
N THR A 759 9.23 -20.26 18.82
CA THR A 759 9.98 -20.62 20.04
C THR A 759 9.28 -20.10 21.30
N LEU A 760 8.71 -18.89 21.23
CA LEU A 760 7.97 -18.27 22.33
C LEU A 760 6.64 -18.98 22.64
N THR A 761 6.03 -19.69 21.70
CA THR A 761 4.79 -20.46 21.92
C THR A 761 5.01 -21.93 22.30
N THR A 762 6.21 -22.49 22.12
CA THR A 762 6.52 -23.90 22.43
C THR A 762 7.16 -24.11 23.81
N ALA A 763 7.63 -23.04 24.47
CA ALA A 763 8.37 -23.10 25.74
C ALA A 763 7.47 -23.18 27.00
N SER A 764 6.53 -24.13 27.07
CA SER A 764 5.71 -24.40 28.27
C SER A 764 5.91 -25.84 28.78
N PRO A 765 6.35 -26.06 30.03
CA PRO A 765 6.59 -27.40 30.57
C PRO A 765 5.31 -28.08 31.10
N PRO A 766 5.23 -29.42 31.08
CA PRO A 766 4.08 -30.16 31.60
C PRO A 766 4.09 -30.20 33.14
N LEU A 767 2.97 -29.82 33.77
CA LEU A 767 2.78 -29.93 35.22
C LEU A 767 2.26 -31.33 35.60
N THR A 768 2.91 -31.94 36.59
CA THR A 768 2.57 -33.26 37.14
C THR A 768 1.64 -33.13 38.35
N GLU A 769 0.84 -34.16 38.61
CA GLU A 769 -0.15 -34.19 39.70
C GLU A 769 0.48 -34.14 41.10
N PRO A 770 -0.10 -33.38 42.05
CA PRO A 770 0.04 -33.60 43.49
C PRO A 770 -1.13 -34.44 44.02
N GLN A 771 -0.84 -35.43 44.87
CA GLN A 771 -1.83 -36.34 45.45
C GLN A 771 -2.66 -35.72 46.59
N GLN A 772 -3.80 -36.36 46.88
CA GLN A 772 -4.73 -36.00 47.95
C GLN A 772 -4.12 -36.13 49.37
N ALA A 773 -4.46 -35.20 50.25
CA ALA A 773 -4.47 -35.38 51.71
C ALA A 773 -5.70 -34.69 52.31
N ASN A 774 -6.32 -35.30 53.32
CA ASN A 774 -7.65 -34.93 53.82
C ASN A 774 -7.64 -34.23 55.19
N VAL A 775 -8.83 -33.74 55.57
CA VAL A 775 -9.39 -33.58 56.94
C VAL A 775 -9.51 -32.14 57.51
N SER A 776 -10.59 -31.47 57.05
CA SER A 776 -11.77 -31.06 57.86
C SER A 776 -11.73 -29.96 58.94
N ALA A 777 -12.89 -29.27 59.05
CA ALA A 777 -13.45 -28.53 60.20
C ALA A 777 -12.76 -27.18 60.58
N LEU A 778 -13.45 -26.04 60.71
CA LEU A 778 -14.88 -25.74 60.89
C LEU A 778 -15.31 -24.47 60.10
N THR A 779 -16.58 -24.43 59.69
CA THR A 779 -17.26 -23.23 59.14
C THR A 779 -17.76 -22.28 60.23
N PRO A 780 -17.89 -20.98 59.91
CA PRO A 780 -19.20 -20.34 60.03
C PRO A 780 -19.71 -19.80 58.69
N THR A 781 -20.49 -20.63 58.00
CA THR A 781 -21.56 -20.23 57.04
C THR A 781 -22.55 -19.27 57.73
N MET A 782 -23.22 -18.30 57.09
CA MET A 782 -23.45 -17.92 55.68
C MET A 782 -23.70 -16.38 55.64
N LEU A 783 -23.78 -15.67 54.51
CA LEU A 783 -24.04 -16.09 53.13
C LEU A 783 -22.84 -15.89 52.19
N GLU A 784 -22.64 -16.87 51.33
CA GLU A 784 -21.73 -16.77 50.18
C GLU A 784 -22.42 -15.95 49.09
N SER A 785 -22.03 -14.67 48.93
CA SER A 785 -22.22 -14.00 47.65
C SER A 785 -21.16 -14.53 46.67
N ALA A 786 -21.60 -15.18 45.59
CA ALA A 786 -20.69 -15.57 44.52
C ALA A 786 -19.98 -14.31 43.98
N ALA A 787 -18.65 -14.39 43.81
CA ALA A 787 -17.85 -13.23 43.43
C ALA A 787 -18.23 -12.76 42.02
N VAL A 788 -18.61 -11.48 41.91
CA VAL A 788 -19.02 -10.85 40.64
C VAL A 788 -17.84 -10.85 39.68
N GLU A 789 -18.07 -11.23 38.41
CA GLU A 789 -16.99 -11.31 37.42
C GLU A 789 -16.38 -9.92 37.14
N CYS A 790 -17.23 -8.92 36.95
CA CYS A 790 -16.82 -7.52 36.82
C CYS A 790 -17.70 -6.57 37.65
N LEU A 791 -17.10 -5.85 38.59
CA LEU A 791 -17.78 -4.79 39.35
C LEU A 791 -17.47 -3.42 38.72
N ILE A 792 -18.51 -2.73 38.22
CA ILE A 792 -18.37 -1.44 37.54
C ILE A 792 -18.88 -0.33 38.47
N ILE A 793 -18.09 0.72 38.69
CA ILE A 793 -18.42 1.77 39.67
C ILE A 793 -18.65 3.11 38.98
N GLY A 794 -19.86 3.64 39.14
CA GLY A 794 -20.39 4.88 38.56
C GLY A 794 -21.13 4.64 37.24
N ALA A 795 -22.43 4.90 37.18
CA ALA A 795 -23.24 4.80 35.96
C ALA A 795 -23.26 6.14 35.20
N GLY A 796 -22.09 6.75 35.01
CA GLY A 796 -21.89 7.82 34.02
C GLY A 796 -21.84 7.26 32.59
N PRO A 797 -21.58 8.09 31.56
CA PRO A 797 -21.48 7.65 30.17
C PRO A 797 -20.55 6.43 29.99
N THR A 798 -19.38 6.47 30.63
CA THR A 798 -18.40 5.38 30.62
C THR A 798 -18.91 4.09 31.27
N GLY A 799 -19.53 4.17 32.45
CA GLY A 799 -20.00 2.99 33.18
C GLY A 799 -21.24 2.36 32.58
N LEU A 800 -22.15 3.17 32.02
CA LEU A 800 -23.29 2.69 31.23
C LEU A 800 -22.81 1.95 29.97
N SER A 801 -21.84 2.51 29.26
CA SER A 801 -21.22 1.86 28.10
C SER A 801 -20.47 0.58 28.51
N ALA A 802 -19.68 0.60 29.59
CA ALA A 802 -18.98 -0.59 30.08
C ALA A 802 -19.96 -1.70 30.49
N GLY A 803 -21.06 -1.37 31.18
CA GLY A 803 -22.12 -2.32 31.54
C GLY A 803 -22.86 -2.90 30.34
N TYR A 804 -23.12 -2.06 29.32
CA TYR A 804 -23.68 -2.50 28.03
C TYR A 804 -22.75 -3.46 27.29
N HIS A 805 -21.45 -3.17 27.21
CA HIS A 805 -20.48 -3.98 26.47
C HIS A 805 -20.03 -5.25 27.19
N TYR A 806 -19.93 -5.24 28.51
CA TYR A 806 -19.64 -6.44 29.28
C TYR A 806 -20.85 -7.39 29.25
N GLY A 807 -22.02 -6.83 29.57
CA GLY A 807 -23.29 -7.54 29.62
C GLY A 807 -23.46 -8.38 30.89
N GLU A 808 -23.83 -9.64 30.71
CA GLU A 808 -24.05 -10.61 31.79
C GLU A 808 -22.76 -10.86 32.60
N GLY A 809 -22.87 -11.21 33.88
CA GLY A 809 -21.72 -11.35 34.79
C GLY A 809 -21.23 -10.03 35.44
N ALA A 810 -21.59 -8.87 34.89
CA ALA A 810 -21.27 -7.57 35.49
C ALA A 810 -22.37 -7.01 36.42
N VAL A 811 -21.94 -6.30 37.47
CA VAL A 811 -22.79 -5.46 38.33
C VAL A 811 -22.32 -4.00 38.21
N LEU A 812 -23.24 -3.10 37.85
CA LEU A 812 -22.98 -1.66 37.72
C LEU A 812 -23.58 -0.91 38.92
N LEU A 813 -22.74 -0.24 39.70
CA LEU A 813 -23.14 0.50 40.90
C LEU A 813 -23.20 2.01 40.64
N GLU A 814 -24.27 2.66 41.10
CA GLU A 814 -24.46 4.11 41.04
C GLU A 814 -24.94 4.66 42.38
N LYS A 815 -24.28 5.71 42.90
CA LYS A 815 -24.61 6.32 44.19
C LYS A 815 -25.88 7.19 44.16
N ASN A 816 -26.21 7.74 43.00
CA ASN A 816 -27.42 8.54 42.78
C ASN A 816 -28.66 7.63 42.58
N ALA A 817 -29.86 8.20 42.68
CA ALA A 817 -31.10 7.51 42.32
C ALA A 817 -31.25 7.27 40.80
N THR A 818 -30.67 8.15 39.98
CA THR A 818 -30.76 8.15 38.51
C THR A 818 -29.36 8.08 37.88
N PRO A 819 -29.13 7.20 36.89
CA PRO A 819 -27.86 7.11 36.16
C PRO A 819 -27.65 8.29 35.18
N GLY A 820 -26.41 8.45 34.72
CA GLY A 820 -25.95 9.50 33.79
C GLY A 820 -24.77 10.33 34.32
N GLY A 821 -24.43 10.21 35.61
CA GLY A 821 -23.28 10.90 36.21
C GLY A 821 -23.40 12.43 36.16
N TRP A 822 -22.56 13.09 35.35
CA TRP A 822 -22.65 14.53 35.07
C TRP A 822 -23.40 14.86 33.77
N CYS A 823 -23.71 13.86 32.93
CA CYS A 823 -24.47 14.01 31.71
C CYS A 823 -25.99 13.84 31.96
N ARG A 824 -26.43 14.32 33.14
CA ARG A 824 -27.84 14.32 33.58
C ARG A 824 -28.49 15.67 33.32
N SER A 825 -29.80 15.70 33.49
CA SER A 825 -30.65 16.88 33.32
C SER A 825 -31.62 16.98 34.50
N VAL A 826 -32.14 18.19 34.74
CA VAL A 826 -33.18 18.50 35.72
C VAL A 826 -34.35 19.21 35.01
N GLU A 827 -35.56 18.99 35.50
CA GLU A 827 -36.76 19.71 35.05
C GLU A 827 -37.29 20.61 36.17
N ASP A 828 -37.57 21.88 35.84
CA ASP A 828 -38.09 22.88 36.80
C ASP A 828 -39.03 23.86 36.08
N GLN A 829 -40.26 24.02 36.58
CA GLN A 829 -41.34 24.81 35.97
C GLN A 829 -41.56 24.58 34.45
N GLY A 830 -41.26 23.37 33.95
CA GLY A 830 -41.36 23.02 32.53
C GLY A 830 -40.16 23.43 31.67
N PHE A 831 -39.08 23.93 32.26
CA PHE A 831 -37.76 24.05 31.63
C PHE A 831 -36.96 22.77 31.84
N THR A 832 -36.11 22.40 30.87
CA THR A 832 -35.11 21.34 31.00
C THR A 832 -33.71 21.94 31.00
N PHE A 833 -32.95 21.72 32.07
CA PHE A 833 -31.56 22.15 32.18
C PHE A 833 -30.63 20.95 32.34
N ASP A 834 -29.57 20.86 31.54
CA ASP A 834 -28.49 19.92 31.79
C ASP A 834 -27.62 20.36 32.98
N TYR A 835 -26.95 19.41 33.63
CA TYR A 835 -26.02 19.70 34.74
C TYR A 835 -24.86 20.66 34.36
N ALA A 836 -24.53 20.72 33.06
CA ALA A 836 -23.70 21.73 32.39
C ALA A 836 -24.01 21.69 30.88
N GLY A 837 -23.46 22.58 30.06
CA GLY A 837 -23.67 22.58 28.61
C GLY A 837 -23.10 21.35 27.89
N HIS A 838 -23.96 20.39 27.54
CA HIS A 838 -23.63 19.15 26.83
C HIS A 838 -24.13 19.14 25.38
N ILE A 839 -23.38 18.47 24.50
CA ILE A 839 -23.70 18.29 23.08
C ILE A 839 -23.18 16.94 22.59
N MET A 840 -23.92 16.30 21.67
CA MET A 840 -23.44 15.12 20.96
C MET A 840 -22.64 15.55 19.74
N PHE A 841 -21.40 15.11 19.64
CA PHE A 841 -20.66 15.06 18.39
C PHE A 841 -19.75 13.82 18.41
N SER A 842 -19.41 13.33 17.23
CA SER A 842 -18.48 12.22 17.02
C SER A 842 -18.07 12.19 15.54
N GLN A 843 -16.86 11.70 15.27
CA GLN A 843 -16.46 11.21 13.94
C GLN A 843 -16.29 9.68 13.92
N ASP A 844 -16.34 9.04 15.09
CA ASP A 844 -16.36 7.59 15.26
C ASP A 844 -17.74 7.02 14.81
N PRO A 845 -17.79 6.14 13.79
CA PRO A 845 -19.05 5.60 13.27
C PRO A 845 -19.82 4.73 14.27
N TYR A 846 -19.12 4.03 15.17
CA TYR A 846 -19.76 3.22 16.20
C TYR A 846 -20.52 4.10 17.20
N VAL A 847 -19.92 5.22 17.63
CA VAL A 847 -20.60 6.19 18.50
C VAL A 847 -21.78 6.87 17.77
N LEU A 848 -21.68 7.11 16.46
CA LEU A 848 -22.82 7.64 15.68
C LEU A 848 -23.98 6.64 15.59
N GLN A 849 -23.70 5.35 15.37
CA GLN A 849 -24.70 4.28 15.45
C GLN A 849 -25.28 4.13 16.87
N LEU A 850 -24.44 4.29 17.90
CA LEU A 850 -24.86 4.25 19.30
C LEU A 850 -25.82 5.41 19.63
N TYR A 851 -25.56 6.65 19.19
CA TYR A 851 -26.52 7.76 19.32
C TYR A 851 -27.87 7.42 18.66
N GLN A 852 -27.85 6.82 17.46
CA GLN A 852 -29.08 6.44 16.75
C GLN A 852 -29.85 5.32 17.45
N MET A 853 -29.16 4.35 18.05
CA MET A 853 -29.76 3.25 18.82
C MET A 853 -30.40 3.75 20.13
N LEU A 854 -29.70 4.60 20.88
CA LEU A 854 -30.11 5.05 22.21
C LEU A 854 -31.26 6.09 22.18
N LEU A 855 -31.45 6.79 21.06
CA LEU A 855 -32.41 7.88 20.94
C LEU A 855 -33.50 7.66 19.87
N GLY A 856 -33.22 6.89 18.81
CA GLY A 856 -34.18 6.71 17.71
C GLY A 856 -34.61 8.06 17.11
N ASP A 857 -35.92 8.30 17.03
CA ASP A 857 -36.52 9.55 16.55
C ASP A 857 -36.29 10.75 17.50
N ASN A 858 -35.80 10.52 18.72
CA ASN A 858 -35.43 11.57 19.67
C ASN A 858 -34.07 12.25 19.33
N LEU A 859 -33.37 11.80 18.27
CA LEU A 859 -32.06 12.33 17.86
C LEU A 859 -32.19 13.53 16.91
N HIS A 860 -31.98 14.74 17.43
CA HIS A 860 -31.91 15.97 16.62
C HIS A 860 -30.45 16.34 16.29
N TRP A 861 -30.24 16.97 15.12
CA TRP A 861 -28.95 17.41 14.61
C TRP A 861 -29.03 18.79 13.96
N GLN A 862 -28.14 19.71 14.34
CA GLN A 862 -28.17 21.10 13.85
C GLN A 862 -26.78 21.75 13.73
N ALA A 863 -26.75 22.91 13.05
CA ALA A 863 -25.54 23.70 12.85
C ALA A 863 -25.19 24.53 14.10
N ARG A 864 -23.89 24.73 14.34
CA ARG A 864 -23.37 25.31 15.59
C ARG A 864 -23.20 26.83 15.55
N GLU A 865 -24.21 27.54 16.04
CA GLU A 865 -24.05 28.95 16.46
C GLU A 865 -23.41 29.05 17.85
N ALA A 866 -22.08 29.22 17.87
CA ALA A 866 -21.27 29.45 19.08
C ALA A 866 -20.47 30.74 18.94
N TRP A 867 -20.43 31.55 20.00
CA TRP A 867 -20.01 32.95 19.96
C TRP A 867 -19.10 33.33 21.15
N VAL A 868 -18.42 34.46 21.04
CA VAL A 868 -17.58 35.08 22.08
C VAL A 868 -18.09 36.50 22.31
N TYR A 869 -18.21 36.92 23.57
CA TYR A 869 -18.54 38.29 23.95
C TYR A 869 -17.31 38.98 24.55
N THR A 870 -16.77 39.98 23.85
CA THR A 870 -15.68 40.85 24.31
C THR A 870 -15.84 42.24 23.73
N ASP A 871 -15.25 43.25 24.37
CA ASP A 871 -15.20 44.63 23.88
C ASP A 871 -16.59 45.23 23.55
N GLY A 872 -17.62 44.78 24.26
CA GLY A 872 -19.02 45.17 24.11
C GLY A 872 -19.78 44.48 22.96
N VAL A 873 -19.12 43.62 22.17
CA VAL A 873 -19.70 43.00 20.96
C VAL A 873 -19.70 41.47 21.01
N PHE A 874 -20.60 40.86 20.24
CA PHE A 874 -20.62 39.42 20.01
C PHE A 874 -19.91 39.12 18.68
N THR A 875 -18.84 38.31 18.71
CA THR A 875 -18.24 37.73 17.50
C THR A 875 -18.36 36.20 17.49
N ARG A 876 -18.19 35.57 16.32
CA ARG A 876 -18.31 34.12 16.15
C ARG A 876 -17.10 33.37 16.73
N TYR A 877 -17.32 32.12 17.15
CA TYR A 877 -16.24 31.21 17.49
C TYR A 877 -15.79 30.42 16.24
N PRO A 878 -14.47 30.30 15.96
CA PRO A 878 -13.34 30.73 16.78
C PRO A 878 -12.97 32.22 16.62
N PHE A 879 -12.67 32.88 17.74
CA PHE A 879 -12.32 34.31 17.82
C PHE A 879 -11.16 34.69 16.88
N GLN A 880 -10.12 33.86 16.87
CA GLN A 880 -8.92 34.02 16.04
C GLN A 880 -9.18 33.95 14.52
N SER A 881 -10.38 33.59 14.08
CA SER A 881 -10.81 33.60 12.66
C SER A 881 -12.06 34.44 12.43
N ALA A 882 -12.43 35.29 13.41
CA ALA A 882 -13.64 36.11 13.40
C ALA A 882 -13.36 37.44 14.13
N LEU A 883 -12.40 38.20 13.61
CA LEU A 883 -12.05 39.54 14.10
C LEU A 883 -12.96 40.62 13.48
N HIS A 884 -13.57 40.35 12.33
CA HIS A 884 -14.49 41.26 11.63
C HIS A 884 -15.69 41.64 12.52
N GLY A 885 -15.79 42.93 12.87
CA GLY A 885 -16.84 43.48 13.75
C GLY A 885 -16.37 43.79 15.17
N LEU A 886 -15.14 43.42 15.54
CA LEU A 886 -14.46 43.97 16.73
C LEU A 886 -14.06 45.44 16.49
N PRO A 887 -13.79 46.23 17.55
CA PRO A 887 -13.25 47.58 17.40
C PRO A 887 -11.93 47.59 16.61
N VAL A 888 -11.73 48.60 15.75
CA VAL A 888 -10.60 48.64 14.79
C VAL A 888 -9.22 48.48 15.46
N GLU A 889 -9.01 49.07 16.63
CA GLU A 889 -7.75 48.93 17.37
C GLU A 889 -7.56 47.51 17.94
N VAL A 890 -8.64 46.81 18.33
CA VAL A 890 -8.58 45.39 18.76
C VAL A 890 -8.23 44.49 17.58
N VAL A 891 -8.83 44.71 16.41
CA VAL A 891 -8.49 43.99 15.17
C VAL A 891 -7.01 44.19 14.82
N LYS A 892 -6.54 45.44 14.86
CA LYS A 892 -5.16 45.83 14.59
C LYS A 892 -4.17 45.19 15.57
N GLU A 893 -4.44 45.21 16.88
CA GLU A 893 -3.60 44.52 17.87
C GLU A 893 -3.56 42.99 17.61
N CYS A 894 -4.69 42.37 17.26
CA CYS A 894 -4.75 40.95 16.97
C CYS A 894 -3.94 40.56 15.72
N VAL A 895 -4.09 41.30 14.61
CA VAL A 895 -3.37 41.03 13.36
C VAL A 895 -1.88 41.32 13.50
N LEU A 896 -1.49 42.46 14.08
CA LEU A 896 -0.07 42.79 14.30
C LEU A 896 0.60 41.79 15.24
N GLY A 897 -0.04 41.42 16.35
CA GLY A 897 0.50 40.41 17.27
C GLY A 897 0.72 39.04 16.60
N ALA A 898 -0.18 38.62 15.70
CA ALA A 898 -0.04 37.39 14.93
C ALA A 898 1.08 37.44 13.87
N ILE A 899 1.40 38.64 13.35
CA ILE A 899 2.57 38.87 12.47
C ILE A 899 3.86 38.81 13.29
N GLU A 900 3.93 39.56 14.41
CA GLU A 900 5.09 39.60 15.31
C GLU A 900 5.49 38.19 15.78
N ALA A 901 4.52 37.40 16.25
CA ALA A 901 4.75 36.04 16.76
C ALA A 901 5.23 35.05 15.68
N ARG A 902 4.99 35.34 14.39
CA ARG A 902 5.31 34.46 13.26
C ARG A 902 6.60 34.84 12.53
N TYR A 903 7.03 36.11 12.60
CA TYR A 903 8.18 36.63 11.85
C TYR A 903 9.26 37.33 12.69
N GLY A 904 8.97 37.65 13.96
CA GLY A 904 9.91 38.31 14.87
C GLY A 904 10.00 39.83 14.71
N GLU A 905 10.47 40.51 15.76
CA GLU A 905 10.71 41.95 15.74
C GLU A 905 12.00 42.27 14.96
N SER A 906 11.91 43.12 13.94
CA SER A 906 13.03 43.49 13.07
C SER A 906 13.89 44.61 13.69
N ALA A 907 15.13 44.26 14.07
CA ALA A 907 16.12 45.20 14.61
C ALA A 907 17.32 45.43 13.64
N PRO A 908 18.05 46.56 13.74
CA PRO A 908 18.88 47.05 12.63
C PRO A 908 20.30 46.44 12.49
N VAL A 909 20.94 46.76 11.36
CA VAL A 909 22.22 46.20 10.89
C VAL A 909 23.46 46.92 11.46
N ALA A 910 24.44 46.18 12.01
CA ALA A 910 25.88 46.20 11.63
C ALA A 910 26.89 45.73 12.72
N VAL A 911 27.67 44.67 12.43
CA VAL A 911 29.17 44.51 12.58
C VAL A 911 29.85 44.74 13.97
N PRO A 912 30.93 44.01 14.40
CA PRO A 912 31.73 42.93 13.77
C PRO A 912 31.80 41.60 14.59
N LEU A 913 32.66 40.66 14.15
CA LEU A 913 32.96 39.39 14.83
C LEU A 913 33.96 39.51 16.01
N GLU A 914 34.08 38.39 16.76
CA GLU A 914 35.11 38.03 17.76
C GLU A 914 35.09 38.70 19.14
N ARG A 915 34.37 38.07 20.10
CA ARG A 915 34.99 37.26 21.18
C ARG A 915 33.97 36.71 22.20
N ALA A 916 33.54 35.46 22.01
CA ALA A 916 33.03 34.60 23.10
C ALA A 916 33.10 33.11 22.68
N ARG A 917 34.17 32.41 23.06
CA ARG A 917 34.18 30.94 23.12
C ARG A 917 33.69 30.51 24.51
N GLN A 918 33.26 29.24 24.61
CA GLN A 918 32.87 28.53 25.84
C GLN A 918 31.49 28.90 26.43
N ARG A 919 30.48 28.14 26.00
CA ARG A 919 29.83 27.17 26.90
C ARG A 919 29.60 25.83 26.17
N ARG A 920 29.40 24.82 26.99
CA ARG A 920 29.02 23.42 26.74
C ARG A 920 27.90 23.07 27.78
N ASP A 921 27.35 21.86 27.89
CA ASP A 921 27.50 20.64 27.05
C ASP A 921 26.23 20.46 26.18
N CYS A 922 25.27 19.54 26.34
CA CYS A 922 25.19 18.24 27.01
C CYS A 922 24.37 17.26 26.12
N CYS A 923 23.73 16.23 26.69
CA CYS A 923 23.04 15.14 25.97
C CYS A 923 21.86 14.56 26.78
N ALA A 924 21.15 13.63 26.14
CA ALA A 924 20.41 12.50 26.74
C ALA A 924 19.02 12.76 27.37
N ASP A 925 18.06 11.94 26.91
CA ASP A 925 17.23 11.01 27.70
C ASP A 925 16.31 11.56 28.83
N GLY A 926 15.24 10.87 29.25
CA GLY A 926 14.77 9.54 28.84
C GLY A 926 13.48 9.15 29.58
N ALA A 927 13.29 7.86 29.82
CA ALA A 927 12.22 7.34 30.67
C ALA A 927 12.72 7.11 32.11
N LEU A 928 11.81 7.26 33.08
CA LEU A 928 11.95 6.95 34.52
C LEU A 928 12.89 7.87 35.35
N PRO A 929 12.79 7.85 36.70
CA PRO A 929 13.67 8.60 37.60
C PRO A 929 15.03 7.91 37.83
N ASP A 930 16.03 8.69 38.24
CA ASP A 930 17.41 8.27 38.51
C ASP A 930 17.69 7.93 40.00
N GLU A 931 18.66 7.04 40.23
CA GLU A 931 19.60 7.11 41.36
C GLU A 931 20.99 6.59 40.91
N GLY A 932 21.85 7.47 40.36
CA GLY A 932 23.15 7.08 39.78
C GLY A 932 24.35 8.01 40.00
N ASN A 933 24.14 9.27 40.43
CA ASN A 933 25.13 10.38 40.54
C ASN A 933 25.74 10.87 39.20
N GLY A 934 25.48 12.14 38.80
CA GLY A 934 26.10 12.66 37.56
C GLY A 934 26.11 14.16 37.21
N VAL A 935 25.25 15.03 37.79
CA VAL A 935 25.26 16.51 37.59
C VAL A 935 24.94 17.04 36.16
N GLY A 936 23.65 17.08 35.83
CA GLY A 936 22.92 18.33 35.50
C GLY A 936 23.06 19.03 34.12
N GLU A 937 21.94 19.07 33.38
CA GLU A 937 21.54 20.23 32.53
C GLU A 937 19.99 20.38 32.58
N VAL A 938 19.40 21.42 31.97
CA VAL A 938 17.97 21.78 32.14
C VAL A 938 17.20 21.76 30.82
N GLN A 939 16.01 21.16 30.84
CA GLN A 939 15.13 20.94 29.68
C GLN A 939 13.87 21.81 29.81
N ASP A 940 13.70 22.81 28.93
CA ASP A 940 12.53 23.70 28.92
C ASP A 940 11.25 22.93 28.53
N GLN A 941 10.28 22.88 29.45
CA GLN A 941 8.94 22.36 29.18
C GLN A 941 8.01 23.51 28.77
N GLU A 942 7.47 23.48 27.55
CA GLU A 942 6.57 24.54 27.07
C GLU A 942 5.21 24.50 27.79
N ASP A 943 4.96 25.55 28.57
CA ASP A 943 3.68 25.81 29.23
C ASP A 943 2.63 26.46 28.31
N PHE A 944 1.38 26.43 28.77
CA PHE A 944 0.23 26.92 28.02
C PHE A 944 0.19 28.46 27.89
N HIS A 945 0.79 29.23 28.81
CA HIS A 945 0.90 30.70 28.70
C HIS A 945 1.81 31.09 27.52
N HIS A 946 3.01 30.51 27.45
CA HIS A 946 3.96 30.79 26.37
C HIS A 946 3.47 30.22 25.03
N PHE A 947 2.81 29.06 25.03
CA PHE A 947 2.13 28.52 23.84
C PHE A 947 1.09 29.52 23.28
N ILE A 948 0.23 30.10 24.12
CA ILE A 948 -0.79 31.08 23.70
C ILE A 948 -0.12 32.28 23.00
N LEU A 949 0.95 32.82 23.60
CA LEU A 949 1.68 33.97 23.07
C LEU A 949 2.41 33.65 21.76
N ARG A 950 3.09 32.50 21.66
CA ARG A 950 3.80 32.06 20.45
C ARG A 950 2.83 31.73 19.30
N THR A 951 1.69 31.12 19.59
CA THR A 951 0.79 30.56 18.57
C THR A 951 -0.22 31.59 18.02
N TRP A 952 -0.71 32.55 18.82
CA TRP A 952 -1.68 33.57 18.37
C TRP A 952 -1.24 35.03 18.57
N GLY A 953 -0.09 35.26 19.21
CA GLY A 953 0.47 36.60 19.38
C GLY A 953 -0.20 37.44 20.47
N LYS A 954 0.49 38.54 20.84
CA LYS A 954 0.16 39.41 22.00
C LYS A 954 -1.30 39.89 21.99
N GLY A 955 -1.86 40.24 20.82
CA GLY A 955 -3.23 40.76 20.69
C GLY A 955 -4.32 39.71 20.94
N ILE A 956 -4.31 38.58 20.23
CA ILE A 956 -5.32 37.51 20.42
C ILE A 956 -5.17 36.88 21.82
N ALA A 957 -3.93 36.79 22.33
CA ALA A 957 -3.66 36.42 23.71
C ALA A 957 -4.36 37.36 24.70
N ARG A 958 -4.19 38.68 24.56
CA ARG A 958 -4.78 39.71 25.41
C ARG A 958 -6.32 39.72 25.39
N HIS A 959 -6.93 39.73 24.22
CA HIS A 959 -8.37 40.00 24.07
C HIS A 959 -9.27 38.78 24.22
N PHE A 960 -8.73 37.56 24.11
CA PHE A 960 -9.51 36.34 24.32
C PHE A 960 -8.74 35.24 25.06
N ALA A 961 -7.60 34.79 24.53
CA ALA A 961 -7.08 33.47 24.89
C ALA A 961 -6.55 33.40 26.34
N LEU A 962 -5.83 34.41 26.82
CA LEU A 962 -5.37 34.48 28.22
C LEU A 962 -6.52 34.70 29.20
N PRO A 963 -7.34 35.77 29.12
CA PRO A 963 -8.38 36.03 30.13
C PRO A 963 -9.44 34.92 30.19
N TYR A 964 -9.84 34.35 29.04
CA TYR A 964 -10.78 33.22 29.03
C TYR A 964 -10.20 31.99 29.73
N ASN A 965 -8.95 31.60 29.43
CA ASN A 965 -8.35 30.41 30.03
C ASN A 965 -8.00 30.62 31.51
N GLN A 966 -7.50 31.78 31.93
CA GLN A 966 -7.28 32.10 33.35
C GLN A 966 -8.60 32.00 34.15
N LYS A 967 -9.70 32.48 33.57
CA LYS A 967 -11.04 32.44 34.17
C LYS A 967 -11.66 31.03 34.20
N LEU A 968 -11.45 30.24 33.14
CA LEU A 968 -11.91 28.85 33.02
C LEU A 968 -11.12 27.89 33.92
N TRP A 969 -9.79 28.04 34.02
CA TRP A 969 -8.91 27.07 34.67
C TRP A 969 -8.52 27.42 36.09
N LYS A 970 -8.61 28.69 36.53
CA LYS A 970 -8.32 29.13 37.92
C LYS A 970 -6.97 28.65 38.49
N VAL A 971 -6.03 28.36 37.60
CA VAL A 971 -4.65 27.89 37.82
C VAL A 971 -3.76 28.74 36.91
N PRO A 972 -2.52 29.09 37.29
CA PRO A 972 -1.63 29.82 36.39
C PRO A 972 -1.38 29.02 35.11
N LEU A 973 -1.50 29.67 33.95
CA LEU A 973 -1.33 28.98 32.66
C LEU A 973 0.14 28.59 32.38
N THR A 974 1.07 29.09 33.20
CA THR A 974 2.48 28.66 33.30
C THR A 974 2.65 27.28 33.93
N ASP A 975 1.64 26.81 34.67
CA ASP A 975 1.70 25.56 35.44
C ASP A 975 0.97 24.42 34.70
N MET A 976 0.51 24.70 33.47
CA MET A 976 -0.25 23.79 32.61
C MET A 976 0.55 23.38 31.38
N GLU A 977 0.67 22.08 31.15
CA GLU A 977 1.24 21.53 29.91
C GLU A 977 0.30 21.71 28.70
N THR A 978 0.86 21.56 27.51
CA THR A 978 0.17 21.78 26.22
C THR A 978 -0.43 20.51 25.58
N SER A 979 -0.17 19.32 26.15
CA SER A 979 -0.50 18.01 25.55
C SER A 979 -1.99 17.82 25.21
N TRP A 980 -2.88 18.36 26.04
CA TRP A 980 -4.34 18.22 25.91
C TRP A 980 -4.97 19.05 24.79
N LEU A 981 -4.22 19.95 24.15
CA LEU A 981 -4.73 20.88 23.13
C LEU A 981 -5.05 20.19 21.78
N GLY A 982 -4.58 18.96 21.57
CA GLY A 982 -4.60 18.22 20.31
C GLY A 982 -5.91 18.32 19.52
N GLY A 983 -5.93 19.18 18.51
CA GLY A 983 -7.07 19.40 17.60
C GLY A 983 -8.30 20.09 18.21
N ARG A 984 -8.24 20.54 19.46
CA ARG A 984 -9.39 21.09 20.21
C ARG A 984 -9.54 22.60 20.07
N VAL A 985 -8.43 23.34 20.02
CA VAL A 985 -8.43 24.77 19.72
C VAL A 985 -8.06 24.97 18.24
N PRO A 986 -8.84 25.72 17.43
CA PRO A 986 -8.51 25.99 16.04
C PRO A 986 -7.20 26.77 15.90
N LEU A 987 -6.35 26.31 14.98
CA LEU A 987 -5.09 26.94 14.60
C LEU A 987 -5.20 27.49 13.18
N PRO A 988 -5.77 28.69 12.99
CA PRO A 988 -5.75 29.35 11.68
C PRO A 988 -4.32 29.75 11.30
N ASP A 989 -4.04 29.76 10.01
CA ASP A 989 -2.86 30.46 9.48
C ASP A 989 -3.08 31.98 9.46
N LEU A 990 -2.03 32.74 9.15
CA LEU A 990 -2.09 34.20 9.15
C LEU A 990 -3.04 34.77 8.08
N ALA A 991 -3.22 34.10 6.94
CA ALA A 991 -4.18 34.55 5.93
C ALA A 991 -5.61 34.37 6.45
N GLN A 992 -5.92 33.26 7.11
CA GLN A 992 -7.22 33.04 7.75
C GLN A 992 -7.52 34.04 8.89
N ILE A 993 -6.50 34.51 9.62
CA ILE A 993 -6.64 35.60 10.62
C ILE A 993 -6.97 36.93 9.92
N ILE A 994 -6.30 37.24 8.80
CA ILE A 994 -6.50 38.47 8.03
C ILE A 994 -7.86 38.47 7.30
N ASP A 995 -8.22 37.38 6.62
CA ASP A 995 -9.55 37.21 6.00
C ASP A 995 -10.66 37.30 7.05
N GLY A 996 -10.47 36.64 8.21
CA GLY A 996 -11.36 36.72 9.35
C GLY A 996 -11.47 38.11 9.99
N ALA A 997 -10.58 39.06 9.65
CA ALA A 997 -10.67 40.47 10.00
C ALA A 997 -11.35 41.32 8.90
N LEU A 998 -11.13 40.98 7.63
CA LEU A 998 -11.65 41.71 6.47
C LEU A 998 -13.12 41.40 6.15
N GLN A 999 -13.62 40.21 6.49
CA GLN A 999 -14.98 39.77 6.13
C GLN A 999 -15.64 38.86 7.20
N PRO A 1000 -16.98 38.79 7.27
CA PRO A 1000 -17.69 37.93 8.22
C PRO A 1000 -17.45 36.43 8.00
N LEU A 1001 -17.21 35.68 9.09
CA LEU A 1001 -17.02 34.23 9.03
C LEU A 1001 -18.34 33.50 8.68
N ALA A 1002 -18.49 33.12 7.42
CA ALA A 1002 -19.75 32.63 6.84
C ALA A 1002 -20.20 31.22 7.29
N LYS A 1003 -19.29 30.38 7.83
CA LYS A 1003 -19.59 28.99 8.24
C LYS A 1003 -19.03 28.67 9.63
N PRO A 1004 -19.71 27.86 10.47
CA PRO A 1004 -19.14 27.37 11.72
C PRO A 1004 -17.90 26.50 11.50
N VAL A 1005 -16.82 26.75 12.25
CA VAL A 1005 -15.54 26.01 12.13
C VAL A 1005 -15.22 25.23 13.40
N GLY A 1006 -14.80 23.96 13.25
CA GLY A 1006 -14.37 23.07 14.34
C GLY A 1006 -15.02 21.68 14.31
N PRO A 1007 -14.59 20.73 15.16
CA PRO A 1007 -15.08 19.34 15.14
C PRO A 1007 -16.56 19.18 15.52
N ASN A 1008 -17.15 20.21 16.14
CA ASN A 1008 -18.57 20.30 16.50
C ASN A 1008 -19.35 21.35 15.68
N ALA A 1009 -18.88 21.71 14.47
CA ALA A 1009 -19.54 22.68 13.58
C ALA A 1009 -21.00 22.29 13.22
N ARG A 1010 -21.28 20.98 13.24
CA ARG A 1010 -22.62 20.39 13.42
C ARG A 1010 -22.58 19.59 14.73
N PHE A 1011 -23.66 19.64 15.50
CA PHE A 1011 -23.81 18.85 16.72
C PHE A 1011 -25.23 18.29 16.82
N GLY A 1012 -25.42 17.30 17.68
CA GLY A 1012 -26.72 16.70 17.99
C GLY A 1012 -27.11 16.91 19.46
N TYR A 1013 -28.41 16.84 19.72
CA TYR A 1013 -28.99 16.96 21.05
C TYR A 1013 -30.32 16.18 21.09
N PRO A 1014 -30.76 15.61 22.24
CA PRO A 1014 -32.05 14.93 22.30
C PRO A 1014 -33.22 15.91 22.16
N LEU A 1015 -34.27 15.57 21.40
CA LEU A 1015 -35.46 16.42 21.28
C LEU A 1015 -36.14 16.59 22.64
N GLN A 1016 -36.34 15.53 23.40
CA GLN A 1016 -37.06 15.54 24.68
C GLN A 1016 -36.22 14.86 25.78
N GLY A 1017 -36.38 15.35 27.02
CA GLY A 1017 -35.71 14.81 28.22
C GLY A 1017 -34.26 15.24 28.42
N GLY A 1018 -33.77 16.26 27.69
CA GLY A 1018 -32.40 16.77 27.79
C GLY A 1018 -31.33 15.72 27.51
N PHE A 1019 -30.08 15.99 27.90
CA PHE A 1019 -28.99 15.02 27.73
C PHE A 1019 -29.16 13.74 28.58
N GLN A 1020 -29.96 13.80 29.65
CA GLN A 1020 -30.41 12.63 30.42
C GLN A 1020 -31.09 11.57 29.54
N ALA A 1021 -31.81 11.95 28.49
CA ALA A 1021 -32.46 11.01 27.58
C ALA A 1021 -31.46 10.04 26.92
N LEU A 1022 -30.27 10.53 26.54
CA LEU A 1022 -29.20 9.69 25.98
C LEU A 1022 -28.65 8.70 27.01
N MET A 1023 -28.55 9.10 28.28
CA MET A 1023 -28.11 8.23 29.37
C MET A 1023 -29.18 7.16 29.69
N SER A 1024 -30.45 7.56 29.74
CA SER A 1024 -31.59 6.67 29.95
C SER A 1024 -31.79 5.69 28.80
N GLY A 1025 -31.41 6.06 27.57
CA GLY A 1025 -31.45 5.21 26.39
C GLY A 1025 -30.63 3.92 26.51
N PHE A 1026 -29.64 3.85 27.40
CA PHE A 1026 -28.90 2.60 27.64
C PHE A 1026 -29.74 1.55 28.37
N LEU A 1027 -30.70 1.96 29.20
CA LEU A 1027 -31.36 1.10 30.19
C LEU A 1027 -32.14 -0.08 29.58
N PRO A 1028 -32.87 0.06 28.44
CA PRO A 1028 -33.49 -1.08 27.76
C PRO A 1028 -32.50 -2.09 27.17
N HIS A 1029 -31.22 -1.74 27.06
CA HIS A 1029 -30.17 -2.54 26.43
C HIS A 1029 -29.12 -3.08 27.42
N LEU A 1030 -29.16 -2.68 28.70
CA LEU A 1030 -28.25 -3.19 29.72
C LEU A 1030 -28.58 -4.65 30.07
N LYS A 1031 -27.63 -5.55 29.77
CA LYS A 1031 -27.66 -6.93 30.29
C LYS A 1031 -26.94 -7.09 31.64
N CYS A 1032 -26.12 -6.12 32.04
CA CYS A 1032 -25.51 -6.07 33.37
C CYS A 1032 -26.53 -5.69 34.45
N GLN A 1033 -26.29 -6.07 35.70
CA GLN A 1033 -27.17 -5.70 36.80
C GLN A 1033 -26.86 -4.29 37.33
N LEU A 1034 -27.66 -3.28 36.95
CA LEU A 1034 -27.59 -1.93 37.52
C LEU A 1034 -28.15 -1.89 38.96
N LYS A 1035 -27.48 -1.16 39.86
CA LYS A 1035 -27.94 -0.80 41.21
C LYS A 1035 -27.74 0.70 41.46
N THR A 1036 -28.83 1.45 41.51
CA THR A 1036 -28.85 2.85 41.97
C THR A 1036 -28.93 2.94 43.51
N GLY A 1037 -28.65 4.11 44.07
CA GLY A 1037 -28.50 4.33 45.52
C GLY A 1037 -27.29 3.61 46.17
N ALA A 1038 -26.46 2.94 45.39
CA ALA A 1038 -25.33 2.13 45.81
C ALA A 1038 -24.09 2.99 46.10
N ARG A 1039 -24.13 3.79 47.16
CA ARG A 1039 -22.98 4.59 47.61
C ARG A 1039 -21.89 3.70 48.21
N LEU A 1040 -20.76 3.58 47.52
CA LEU A 1040 -19.52 3.01 48.06
C LEU A 1040 -18.99 3.85 49.24
N ILE A 1041 -18.48 3.20 50.29
CA ILE A 1041 -17.89 3.82 51.49
C ILE A 1041 -16.48 3.32 51.84
N ARG A 1042 -16.12 2.10 51.42
CA ARG A 1042 -14.76 1.54 51.51
C ARG A 1042 -14.55 0.55 50.38
N LEU A 1043 -13.32 0.45 49.88
CA LEU A 1043 -12.88 -0.52 48.90
C LEU A 1043 -11.59 -1.17 49.42
N HIS A 1044 -11.60 -2.48 49.63
CA HIS A 1044 -10.44 -3.26 50.06
C HIS A 1044 -9.81 -3.93 48.84
N PRO A 1045 -8.83 -3.32 48.17
CA PRO A 1045 -8.21 -3.89 46.98
C PRO A 1045 -7.62 -5.28 47.25
N GLN A 1046 -6.91 -5.48 48.37
CA GLN A 1046 -6.22 -6.74 48.67
C GLN A 1046 -7.20 -7.90 48.92
N ALA A 1047 -8.41 -7.60 49.39
CA ALA A 1047 -9.47 -8.59 49.62
C ALA A 1047 -10.42 -8.76 48.42
N HIS A 1048 -10.33 -7.88 47.42
CA HIS A 1048 -11.29 -7.71 46.32
C HIS A 1048 -12.74 -7.50 46.82
N VAL A 1049 -12.94 -6.61 47.82
CA VAL A 1049 -14.27 -6.33 48.42
C VAL A 1049 -14.61 -4.84 48.42
N ALA A 1050 -15.78 -4.51 47.88
CA ALA A 1050 -16.38 -3.18 47.90
C ALA A 1050 -17.55 -3.11 48.92
N LEU A 1051 -17.54 -2.14 49.84
CA LEU A 1051 -18.59 -1.95 50.87
C LEU A 1051 -19.45 -0.72 50.60
N LEU A 1052 -20.78 -0.88 50.72
CA LEU A 1052 -21.76 0.17 50.52
C LEU A 1052 -22.31 0.74 51.83
N ALA A 1053 -22.82 1.97 51.76
CA ALA A 1053 -23.39 2.72 52.88
C ALA A 1053 -24.60 2.06 53.55
N ASP A 1054 -25.25 1.10 52.88
CA ASP A 1054 -26.38 0.32 53.40
C ASP A 1054 -25.97 -1.05 53.98
N GLY A 1055 -24.67 -1.29 54.15
CA GLY A 1055 -24.11 -2.54 54.71
C GLY A 1055 -23.97 -3.68 53.71
N ARG A 1056 -24.42 -3.53 52.45
CA ARG A 1056 -24.11 -4.51 51.39
C ARG A 1056 -22.61 -4.47 51.07
N HIS A 1057 -22.06 -5.64 50.82
CA HIS A 1057 -20.70 -5.80 50.29
C HIS A 1057 -20.72 -6.62 49.00
N TYR A 1058 -19.80 -6.33 48.09
CA TYR A 1058 -19.61 -7.02 46.82
C TYR A 1058 -18.17 -7.52 46.75
N ARG A 1059 -18.00 -8.84 46.71
CA ARG A 1059 -16.73 -9.46 46.30
C ARG A 1059 -16.66 -9.48 44.77
N TYR A 1060 -15.54 -9.06 44.21
CA TYR A 1060 -15.33 -9.01 42.77
C TYR A 1060 -14.13 -9.87 42.35
N GLN A 1061 -14.06 -10.19 41.05
CA GLN A 1061 -12.87 -10.79 40.43
C GLN A 1061 -12.07 -9.66 39.78
N GLN A 1062 -12.70 -8.89 38.88
CA GLN A 1062 -12.16 -7.68 38.26
C GLN A 1062 -13.04 -6.45 38.57
N LEU A 1063 -12.46 -5.25 38.55
CA LEU A 1063 -13.18 -4.00 38.83
C LEU A 1063 -12.92 -2.95 37.75
N ILE A 1064 -13.96 -2.25 37.28
CA ILE A 1064 -13.84 -1.07 36.40
C ILE A 1064 -14.31 0.17 37.18
N SER A 1065 -13.39 1.07 37.50
CA SER A 1065 -13.72 2.37 38.09
C SER A 1065 -13.97 3.43 37.01
N THR A 1066 -15.04 4.21 37.21
CA THR A 1066 -15.26 5.49 36.50
C THR A 1066 -15.31 6.69 37.45
N MET A 1067 -14.98 6.48 38.73
CA MET A 1067 -14.97 7.51 39.78
C MET A 1067 -13.76 8.47 39.66
N PRO A 1068 -13.82 9.67 40.28
CA PRO A 1068 -12.65 10.52 40.46
C PRO A 1068 -11.49 9.79 41.17
N LEU A 1069 -10.32 9.77 40.54
CA LEU A 1069 -9.15 9.00 40.96
C LEU A 1069 -8.69 9.31 42.41
N PRO A 1070 -8.66 10.57 42.89
CA PRO A 1070 -8.34 10.87 44.30
C PRO A 1070 -9.37 10.29 45.29
N GLU A 1071 -10.67 10.31 44.96
CA GLU A 1071 -11.71 9.73 45.83
C GLU A 1071 -11.69 8.19 45.79
N LEU A 1072 -11.35 7.58 44.66
CA LEU A 1072 -11.12 6.12 44.56
C LEU A 1072 -10.01 5.68 45.53
N ILE A 1073 -8.87 6.38 45.52
CA ILE A 1073 -7.71 6.10 46.38
C ILE A 1073 -8.05 6.35 47.86
N LYS A 1074 -8.72 7.47 48.17
CA LYS A 1074 -9.20 7.80 49.52
C LYS A 1074 -10.20 6.78 50.09
N LEU A 1075 -10.98 6.12 49.24
CA LEU A 1075 -11.89 5.03 49.65
C LEU A 1075 -11.18 3.71 49.95
N MET A 1076 -9.89 3.58 49.61
CA MET A 1076 -9.04 2.44 49.97
C MET A 1076 -8.23 2.72 51.25
N GLY A 1077 -7.81 3.96 51.46
CA GLY A 1077 -7.08 4.38 52.65
C GLY A 1077 -5.75 3.64 52.82
N ASP A 1078 -5.48 3.20 54.04
CA ASP A 1078 -4.19 2.63 54.50
C ASP A 1078 -3.70 1.36 53.76
N GLU A 1079 -4.52 0.75 52.88
CA GLU A 1079 -4.08 -0.30 51.94
C GLU A 1079 -3.29 0.25 50.74
N VAL A 1080 -3.33 1.57 50.51
CA VAL A 1080 -2.63 2.27 49.44
C VAL A 1080 -1.24 2.71 49.92
N PRO A 1081 -0.15 2.42 49.18
CA PRO A 1081 1.18 2.93 49.51
C PRO A 1081 1.23 4.46 49.57
N ASP A 1082 1.98 5.02 50.53
CA ASP A 1082 2.08 6.47 50.75
C ASP A 1082 2.45 7.26 49.48
N THR A 1083 3.30 6.70 48.62
CA THR A 1083 3.70 7.30 47.34
C THR A 1083 2.53 7.44 46.36
N VAL A 1084 1.62 6.46 46.34
CA VAL A 1084 0.39 6.48 45.54
C VAL A 1084 -0.64 7.42 46.15
N GLN A 1085 -0.76 7.48 47.48
CA GLN A 1085 -1.60 8.47 48.16
C GLN A 1085 -1.14 9.91 47.87
N GLN A 1086 0.17 10.18 47.96
CA GLN A 1086 0.77 11.49 47.66
C GLN A 1086 0.57 11.88 46.19
N ALA A 1087 0.81 10.95 45.25
CA ALA A 1087 0.56 11.19 43.83
C ALA A 1087 -0.91 11.52 43.54
N ALA A 1088 -1.85 10.82 44.19
CA ALA A 1088 -3.28 11.08 44.06
C ALA A 1088 -3.71 12.43 44.67
N ALA A 1089 -3.11 12.83 45.79
CA ALA A 1089 -3.35 14.13 46.44
C ALA A 1089 -2.81 15.33 45.63
N GLN A 1090 -1.82 15.11 44.76
CA GLN A 1090 -1.26 16.14 43.88
C GLN A 1090 -2.10 16.41 42.61
N LEU A 1091 -3.01 15.51 42.21
CA LEU A 1091 -3.75 15.62 40.95
C LEU A 1091 -4.68 16.85 40.91
N GLN A 1092 -4.34 17.83 40.07
CA GLN A 1092 -5.10 19.08 39.98
C GLN A 1092 -6.41 18.92 39.19
N PHE A 1093 -7.45 19.63 39.64
CA PHE A 1093 -8.76 19.74 39.00
C PHE A 1093 -9.41 21.08 39.35
N VAL A 1094 -10.46 21.44 38.60
CA VAL A 1094 -11.36 22.53 38.98
C VAL A 1094 -12.83 22.10 38.95
N SER A 1095 -13.60 22.80 39.78
CA SER A 1095 -15.02 22.61 40.01
C SER A 1095 -15.83 23.62 39.20
N VAL A 1096 -17.07 23.27 38.84
CA VAL A 1096 -18.00 24.20 38.18
C VAL A 1096 -19.31 24.26 38.97
N ARG A 1097 -19.80 25.48 39.19
CA ARG A 1097 -21.18 25.74 39.58
C ARG A 1097 -21.95 26.23 38.36
N CYS A 1098 -23.05 25.57 38.07
CA CYS A 1098 -24.01 25.98 37.06
C CYS A 1098 -25.19 26.67 37.75
N VAL A 1099 -25.55 27.85 37.25
CA VAL A 1099 -26.74 28.60 37.67
C VAL A 1099 -27.73 28.62 36.50
N ASN A 1100 -28.85 27.93 36.69
CA ASN A 1100 -29.91 27.80 35.69
C ASN A 1100 -30.91 28.93 35.90
N LEU A 1101 -31.31 29.62 34.84
CA LEU A 1101 -32.29 30.71 34.87
C LEU A 1101 -33.37 30.46 33.80
N GLY A 1102 -34.62 30.29 34.23
CA GLY A 1102 -35.79 30.20 33.35
C GLY A 1102 -36.43 31.58 33.20
N ILE A 1103 -36.32 32.19 32.02
CA ILE A 1103 -36.75 33.57 31.77
C ILE A 1103 -38.14 33.60 31.12
N GLY A 1104 -39.01 34.51 31.54
CA GLY A 1104 -40.38 34.70 31.05
C GLY A 1104 -40.51 35.43 29.71
N ARG A 1105 -39.53 35.26 28.82
CA ARG A 1105 -39.53 35.80 27.46
C ARG A 1105 -38.90 34.79 26.50
N ALA A 1106 -39.68 34.30 25.54
CA ALA A 1106 -39.19 33.46 24.45
C ALA A 1106 -38.18 34.21 23.56
N GLY A 1107 -37.24 33.46 22.96
CA GLY A 1107 -36.31 33.97 21.96
C GLY A 1107 -35.33 35.01 22.49
N LEU A 1108 -34.63 34.73 23.59
CA LEU A 1108 -33.60 35.65 24.11
C LEU A 1108 -32.45 35.85 23.11
N THR A 1109 -32.05 34.77 22.43
CA THR A 1109 -30.92 34.73 21.50
C THR A 1109 -31.06 33.57 20.52
N ASP A 1110 -30.36 33.65 19.39
CA ASP A 1110 -30.18 32.62 18.34
C ASP A 1110 -28.99 31.68 18.59
N LYS A 1111 -28.26 31.91 19.69
CA LYS A 1111 -26.96 31.28 20.00
C LYS A 1111 -27.14 30.05 20.89
N HIS A 1112 -26.31 29.02 20.70
CA HIS A 1112 -26.33 27.81 21.52
C HIS A 1112 -25.45 27.94 22.77
N TRP A 1113 -24.29 28.58 22.63
CA TRP A 1113 -23.46 28.98 23.77
C TRP A 1113 -22.56 30.17 23.43
N ILE A 1114 -22.16 30.88 24.48
CA ILE A 1114 -21.39 32.12 24.41
C ILE A 1114 -20.26 32.08 25.45
N TYR A 1115 -19.04 32.38 25.04
CA TYR A 1115 -17.86 32.47 25.90
C TYR A 1115 -17.62 33.93 26.36
N TYR A 1116 -17.24 34.12 27.61
CA TYR A 1116 -17.08 35.43 28.25
C TYR A 1116 -15.68 35.59 28.89
N PRO A 1117 -14.65 36.06 28.15
CA PRO A 1117 -13.35 36.42 28.70
C PRO A 1117 -13.39 37.54 29.75
N GLY A 1118 -14.35 38.47 29.67
CA GLY A 1118 -14.44 39.67 30.52
C GLY A 1118 -14.78 39.42 32.00
N ASP A 1119 -15.18 40.48 32.72
CA ASP A 1119 -15.34 40.51 34.17
C ASP A 1119 -16.69 39.97 34.72
N THR A 1120 -17.49 39.29 33.88
CA THR A 1120 -18.67 38.55 34.34
C THR A 1120 -18.27 37.40 35.27
N LEU A 1121 -19.17 36.97 36.16
CA LEU A 1121 -18.89 35.83 37.04
C LEU A 1121 -18.81 34.50 36.27
N PHE A 1122 -19.71 34.26 35.31
CA PHE A 1122 -19.68 33.08 34.45
C PHE A 1122 -18.60 33.19 33.36
N HIS A 1123 -17.93 32.07 33.04
CA HIS A 1123 -17.01 31.99 31.90
C HIS A 1123 -17.73 31.61 30.60
N ARG A 1124 -18.87 30.91 30.70
CA ARG A 1124 -19.70 30.46 29.59
C ARG A 1124 -21.18 30.54 29.94
N ILE A 1125 -22.03 30.89 28.97
CA ILE A 1125 -23.47 30.62 29.03
C ILE A 1125 -23.79 29.55 27.99
N PHE A 1126 -24.56 28.53 28.38
CA PHE A 1126 -25.18 27.56 27.48
C PHE A 1126 -26.70 27.77 27.42
N VAL A 1127 -27.31 27.47 26.28
CA VAL A 1127 -28.72 27.76 25.99
C VAL A 1127 -29.43 26.47 25.56
N GLN A 1128 -29.87 25.67 26.52
CA GLN A 1128 -30.56 24.39 26.26
C GLN A 1128 -31.81 24.59 25.39
N GLY A 1129 -32.52 25.71 25.54
CA GLY A 1129 -33.69 26.06 24.74
C GLY A 1129 -33.45 26.20 23.22
N ASN A 1130 -32.20 26.41 22.79
CA ASN A 1130 -31.78 26.35 21.39
C ASN A 1130 -31.14 24.99 21.03
N ALA A 1131 -30.70 24.20 22.00
CA ALA A 1131 -30.26 22.82 21.79
C ALA A 1131 -31.44 21.89 21.45
N SER A 1132 -32.61 22.10 22.07
CA SER A 1132 -33.90 21.59 21.60
C SER A 1132 -35.04 22.55 21.96
N PRO A 1133 -36.03 22.76 21.05
CA PRO A 1133 -37.21 23.58 21.33
C PRO A 1133 -38.07 23.07 22.50
N HIS A 1134 -38.01 21.77 22.83
CA HIS A 1134 -38.79 21.21 23.94
C HIS A 1134 -38.15 21.43 25.32
N CYS A 1135 -36.94 22.00 25.41
CA CYS A 1135 -36.32 22.36 26.70
C CYS A 1135 -36.92 23.65 27.31
N ASN A 1136 -37.82 24.34 26.60
CA ASN A 1136 -38.49 25.56 27.03
C ASN A 1136 -40.01 25.33 27.16
N PRO A 1137 -40.67 25.84 28.21
CA PRO A 1137 -42.12 25.95 28.25
C PRO A 1137 -42.61 27.09 27.33
N PRO A 1138 -43.87 27.07 26.85
CA PRO A 1138 -44.41 28.09 25.96
C PRO A 1138 -44.28 29.52 26.53
N GLY A 1139 -43.64 30.41 25.77
CA GLY A 1139 -43.38 31.79 26.17
C GLY A 1139 -42.16 32.01 27.09
N GLY A 1140 -41.55 30.93 27.61
CA GLY A 1140 -40.31 30.97 28.38
C GLY A 1140 -39.06 30.70 27.54
N PHE A 1141 -37.88 30.94 28.13
CA PHE A 1141 -36.58 30.58 27.56
C PHE A 1141 -35.51 30.35 28.64
N GLY A 1142 -34.89 29.16 28.64
CA GLY A 1142 -33.90 28.75 29.65
C GLY A 1142 -32.45 28.99 29.21
N LEU A 1143 -31.62 29.42 30.17
CA LEU A 1143 -30.16 29.53 30.01
C LEU A 1143 -29.42 29.02 31.26
N THR A 1144 -28.16 28.61 31.08
CA THR A 1144 -27.28 28.11 32.14
C THR A 1144 -25.97 28.89 32.17
N CYS A 1145 -25.67 29.52 33.31
CA CYS A 1145 -24.43 30.26 33.56
C CYS A 1145 -23.39 29.34 34.24
N GLU A 1146 -22.25 29.09 33.61
CA GLU A 1146 -21.20 28.22 34.12
C GLU A 1146 -20.05 29.01 34.77
N ILE A 1147 -19.71 28.66 36.02
CA ILE A 1147 -18.79 29.41 36.88
C ILE A 1147 -17.73 28.45 37.42
N THR A 1148 -16.45 28.66 37.09
CA THR A 1148 -15.36 27.83 37.65
C THR A 1148 -14.94 28.33 39.02
N TYR A 1149 -14.75 27.40 39.96
CA TYR A 1149 -14.08 27.66 41.24
C TYR A 1149 -13.08 26.54 41.57
N ASN A 1150 -12.15 26.82 42.49
CA ASN A 1150 -11.29 25.82 43.14
C ASN A 1150 -10.94 26.28 44.57
N ALA A 1151 -10.14 25.51 45.30
CA ALA A 1151 -9.82 25.83 46.70
C ALA A 1151 -9.07 27.17 46.90
N ALA A 1152 -8.28 27.60 45.91
CA ALA A 1152 -7.58 28.89 45.92
C ALA A 1152 -8.47 30.06 45.41
N ASN A 1153 -9.46 29.75 44.57
CA ASN A 1153 -10.40 30.68 43.96
C ASN A 1153 -11.84 30.22 44.24
N PRO A 1154 -12.34 30.33 45.49
CA PRO A 1154 -13.70 29.94 45.85
C PRO A 1154 -14.74 30.83 45.14
N LEU A 1155 -16.00 30.37 45.13
CA LEU A 1155 -17.12 31.19 44.67
C LEU A 1155 -17.25 32.45 45.57
N PRO A 1156 -17.43 33.65 44.99
CA PRO A 1156 -17.54 34.88 45.78
C PRO A 1156 -18.88 35.04 46.49
N LEU A 1157 -19.90 34.27 46.07
CA LEU A 1157 -21.28 34.29 46.53
C LEU A 1157 -21.85 32.87 46.47
N GLU A 1158 -22.88 32.61 47.27
CA GLU A 1158 -23.56 31.32 47.37
C GLU A 1158 -25.09 31.52 47.41
N GLY A 1159 -25.86 30.47 47.08
CA GLY A 1159 -27.33 30.49 47.11
C GLY A 1159 -27.96 31.63 46.27
N GLU A 1160 -29.03 32.26 46.76
CA GLU A 1160 -29.75 33.34 46.07
C GLU A 1160 -28.85 34.53 45.66
N ALA A 1161 -27.82 34.84 46.45
CA ALA A 1161 -26.89 35.93 46.11
C ALA A 1161 -26.07 35.61 44.85
N LEU A 1162 -25.76 34.33 44.61
CA LEU A 1162 -25.12 33.87 43.39
C LEU A 1162 -26.08 33.94 42.18
N ILE A 1163 -27.35 33.57 42.39
CA ILE A 1163 -28.41 33.63 41.36
C ILE A 1163 -28.63 35.07 40.89
N GLU A 1164 -28.84 36.00 41.82
CA GLU A 1164 -29.07 37.42 41.49
C GLU A 1164 -27.82 38.06 40.88
N ARG A 1165 -26.61 37.69 41.32
CA ARG A 1165 -25.37 38.16 40.65
C ARG A 1165 -25.26 37.65 39.21
N CYS A 1166 -25.63 36.39 38.94
CA CYS A 1166 -25.69 35.87 37.57
C CYS A 1166 -26.75 36.61 36.73
N ARG A 1167 -27.93 36.87 37.28
CA ARG A 1167 -28.98 37.68 36.63
C ARG A 1167 -28.46 39.08 36.28
N GLN A 1168 -27.79 39.77 37.21
CA GLN A 1168 -27.20 41.09 36.97
C GLN A 1168 -26.10 41.07 35.91
N ASP A 1169 -25.21 40.07 35.91
CA ASP A 1169 -24.20 39.93 34.85
C ASP A 1169 -24.84 39.58 33.49
N CYS A 1170 -25.95 38.84 33.44
CA CYS A 1170 -26.73 38.60 32.21
C CYS A 1170 -27.41 39.86 31.68
N ILE A 1171 -27.93 40.74 32.55
CA ILE A 1171 -28.45 42.07 32.15
C ILE A 1171 -27.31 42.91 31.59
N ARG A 1172 -26.16 42.94 32.28
CA ARG A 1172 -24.98 43.75 31.94
C ARG A 1172 -24.37 43.43 30.59
N VAL A 1173 -24.42 42.17 30.13
CA VAL A 1173 -23.98 41.75 28.79
C VAL A 1173 -25.12 41.72 27.75
N GLY A 1174 -26.32 42.19 28.09
CA GLY A 1174 -27.46 42.25 27.18
C GLY A 1174 -28.09 40.90 26.81
N MET A 1175 -27.85 39.84 27.59
CA MET A 1175 -28.46 38.51 27.39
C MET A 1175 -29.94 38.50 27.82
N ILE A 1176 -30.26 39.26 28.87
CA ILE A 1176 -31.62 39.51 29.36
C ILE A 1176 -31.80 41.01 29.62
N ARG A 1177 -33.04 41.44 29.85
CA ARG A 1177 -33.40 42.80 30.23
C ARG A 1177 -33.70 42.87 31.73
N ASP A 1178 -33.74 44.07 32.27
CA ASP A 1178 -34.14 44.29 33.68
C ASP A 1178 -35.64 44.01 33.91
N ASP A 1179 -36.48 44.24 32.89
CA ASP A 1179 -37.92 43.94 32.88
C ASP A 1179 -38.26 42.46 32.57
N ASP A 1180 -37.27 41.61 32.28
CA ASP A 1180 -37.49 40.18 32.04
C ASP A 1180 -37.81 39.44 33.36
N ARG A 1181 -39.04 38.91 33.46
CA ARG A 1181 -39.50 38.16 34.64
C ARG A 1181 -38.77 36.81 34.76
N LEU A 1182 -38.00 36.61 35.81
CA LEU A 1182 -37.48 35.29 36.20
C LEU A 1182 -38.66 34.38 36.63
N LEU A 1183 -38.76 33.18 36.05
CA LEU A 1183 -39.81 32.19 36.35
C LEU A 1183 -39.34 31.12 37.33
N CYS A 1184 -38.11 30.65 37.15
CA CYS A 1184 -37.44 29.70 38.03
C CYS A 1184 -35.92 29.95 38.01
N ALA A 1185 -35.24 29.52 39.07
CA ALA A 1185 -33.80 29.46 39.13
C ALA A 1185 -33.37 28.28 39.99
N SER A 1186 -32.31 27.59 39.56
CA SER A 1186 -31.76 26.45 40.28
C SER A 1186 -30.24 26.41 40.17
N GLN A 1187 -29.57 25.64 41.03
CA GLN A 1187 -28.12 25.46 40.99
C GLN A 1187 -27.73 24.00 40.90
N VAL A 1188 -26.66 23.73 40.16
CA VAL A 1188 -26.03 22.41 40.05
C VAL A 1188 -24.53 22.56 40.32
N ASP A 1189 -24.01 21.76 41.24
CA ASP A 1189 -22.59 21.75 41.60
C ASP A 1189 -21.86 20.52 41.04
N MET A 1190 -20.72 20.76 40.40
CA MET A 1190 -19.83 19.76 39.82
C MET A 1190 -18.43 19.90 40.45
N PRO A 1191 -18.16 19.26 41.60
CA PRO A 1191 -16.88 19.41 42.31
C PRO A 1191 -15.70 18.88 41.49
N TYR A 1192 -15.91 17.85 40.67
CA TYR A 1192 -14.97 17.42 39.64
C TYR A 1192 -15.57 17.71 38.27
N ALA A 1193 -15.21 18.85 37.67
CA ALA A 1193 -15.70 19.27 36.35
C ALA A 1193 -14.60 19.15 35.29
N TYR A 1194 -13.43 19.76 35.51
CA TYR A 1194 -12.28 19.69 34.60
C TYR A 1194 -11.06 19.14 35.33
N VAL A 1195 -10.40 18.13 34.73
CA VAL A 1195 -9.06 17.71 35.14
C VAL A 1195 -8.05 18.71 34.59
N VAL A 1196 -7.09 19.12 35.40
CA VAL A 1196 -6.02 20.04 34.98
C VAL A 1196 -4.85 19.22 34.47
N TYR A 1197 -4.24 19.68 33.38
CA TYR A 1197 -3.03 19.09 32.81
C TYR A 1197 -1.84 19.88 33.32
N ASP A 1198 -1.42 19.59 34.55
CA ASP A 1198 -0.16 20.08 35.10
C ASP A 1198 1.02 19.19 34.68
N HIS A 1199 2.25 19.71 34.87
CA HIS A 1199 3.50 19.04 34.49
C HIS A 1199 3.82 17.75 35.29
N ALA A 1200 3.13 17.50 36.41
CA ALA A 1200 3.29 16.28 37.21
C ALA A 1200 2.21 15.22 36.88
N ARG A 1201 1.06 15.62 36.31
CA ARG A 1201 -0.12 14.77 36.05
C ARG A 1201 0.24 13.43 35.44
N SER A 1202 0.99 13.43 34.33
CA SER A 1202 1.31 12.20 33.57
C SER A 1202 2.03 11.15 34.45
N ARG A 1203 3.07 11.57 35.18
CA ARG A 1203 3.82 10.72 36.11
C ARG A 1203 2.94 10.20 37.25
N ASN A 1204 2.13 11.08 37.84
CA ASN A 1204 1.31 10.74 38.99
C ASN A 1204 0.17 9.77 38.60
N VAL A 1205 -0.50 10.01 37.47
CA VAL A 1205 -1.51 9.11 36.90
C VAL A 1205 -0.89 7.75 36.52
N ALA A 1206 0.30 7.73 35.93
CA ALA A 1206 1.00 6.48 35.60
C ALA A 1206 1.30 5.63 36.84
N LEU A 1207 1.84 6.23 37.91
CA LEU A 1207 2.12 5.55 39.17
C LEU A 1207 0.85 4.93 39.79
N ILE A 1208 -0.24 5.70 39.86
CA ILE A 1208 -1.52 5.24 40.42
C ILE A 1208 -2.13 4.13 39.55
N ARG A 1209 -2.13 4.31 38.22
CA ARG A 1209 -2.64 3.32 37.25
C ARG A 1209 -1.87 2.00 37.33
N GLN A 1210 -0.55 2.06 37.42
CA GLN A 1210 0.31 0.87 37.54
C GLN A 1210 0.02 0.10 38.83
N TRP A 1211 -0.11 0.80 39.97
CA TRP A 1211 -0.45 0.14 41.23
C TRP A 1211 -1.84 -0.50 41.20
N LEU A 1212 -2.87 0.21 40.73
CA LEU A 1212 -4.25 -0.30 40.67
C LEU A 1212 -4.42 -1.52 39.76
N LEU A 1213 -3.66 -1.61 38.66
CA LEU A 1213 -3.64 -2.79 37.80
C LEU A 1213 -3.05 -4.03 38.49
N THR A 1214 -2.24 -3.89 39.56
CA THR A 1214 -1.81 -5.04 40.39
C THR A 1214 -2.89 -5.53 41.36
N GLN A 1215 -4.00 -4.79 41.48
CA GLN A 1215 -5.13 -5.07 42.37
C GLN A 1215 -6.41 -5.40 41.57
N ASP A 1216 -6.27 -5.78 40.29
CA ASP A 1216 -7.33 -6.04 39.32
C ASP A 1216 -8.36 -4.90 39.17
N ILE A 1217 -7.89 -3.65 39.34
CA ILE A 1217 -8.68 -2.42 39.21
C ILE A 1217 -8.28 -1.66 37.94
N HIS A 1218 -9.23 -1.59 37.01
CA HIS A 1218 -9.11 -0.90 35.72
C HIS A 1218 -9.69 0.51 35.81
N LEU A 1219 -8.91 1.51 35.40
CA LEU A 1219 -9.33 2.89 35.29
C LEU A 1219 -9.99 3.13 33.92
N SER A 1220 -11.17 3.75 33.89
CA SER A 1220 -11.85 4.11 32.64
C SER A 1220 -12.57 5.46 32.73
N GLY A 1221 -12.37 6.30 31.71
CA GLY A 1221 -13.14 7.53 31.54
C GLY A 1221 -12.63 8.75 32.32
N ARG A 1222 -13.23 9.91 32.03
CA ARG A 1222 -12.74 11.27 32.32
C ARG A 1222 -12.03 11.44 33.68
N TYR A 1223 -12.71 11.04 34.76
CA TYR A 1223 -12.23 11.28 36.12
C TYR A 1223 -11.46 10.10 36.73
N SER A 1224 -11.52 8.91 36.13
CA SER A 1224 -10.79 7.73 36.64
C SER A 1224 -9.44 7.58 35.94
N GLU A 1225 -9.36 7.87 34.65
CA GLU A 1225 -8.09 7.93 33.91
C GLU A 1225 -7.37 9.28 34.04
N TRP A 1226 -8.06 10.28 34.60
CA TRP A 1226 -7.62 11.68 34.74
C TRP A 1226 -7.30 12.37 33.40
N GLU A 1227 -8.20 12.17 32.43
CA GLU A 1227 -8.09 12.67 31.06
C GLU A 1227 -9.31 13.52 30.68
N TYR A 1228 -9.12 14.63 29.96
CA TYR A 1228 -10.22 15.45 29.46
C TYR A 1228 -10.91 14.74 28.30
N TYR A 1229 -12.02 14.05 28.60
CA TYR A 1229 -12.89 13.37 27.62
C TYR A 1229 -14.22 14.12 27.41
N ASN A 1230 -14.79 14.00 26.21
CA ASN A 1230 -16.18 14.32 25.91
C ASN A 1230 -17.02 13.01 25.98
N SER A 1231 -18.33 13.05 25.70
CA SER A 1231 -19.22 11.88 25.82
C SER A 1231 -18.87 10.71 24.89
N ASP A 1232 -18.45 11.00 23.66
CA ASP A 1232 -17.99 10.02 22.66
C ASP A 1232 -16.77 9.23 23.17
N HIS A 1233 -15.74 9.95 23.63
CA HIS A 1233 -14.53 9.38 24.24
C HIS A 1233 -14.87 8.60 25.52
N ALA A 1234 -15.84 9.08 26.30
CA ALA A 1234 -16.30 8.43 27.52
C ALA A 1234 -16.97 7.08 27.23
N PHE A 1235 -17.79 6.97 26.17
CA PHE A 1235 -18.34 5.69 25.71
C PHE A 1235 -17.22 4.76 25.21
N LEU A 1236 -16.33 5.25 24.35
CA LEU A 1236 -15.22 4.44 23.81
C LEU A 1236 -14.24 3.95 24.90
N ALA A 1237 -14.07 4.70 25.99
CA ALA A 1237 -13.34 4.23 27.17
C ALA A 1237 -14.09 3.08 27.90
N GLY A 1238 -15.41 3.20 28.05
CA GLY A 1238 -16.26 2.17 28.67
C GLY A 1238 -16.25 0.85 27.88
N LYS A 1239 -16.44 0.95 26.56
CA LYS A 1239 -16.30 -0.15 25.61
C LYS A 1239 -14.97 -0.89 25.76
N ARG A 1240 -13.85 -0.16 25.63
CA ARG A 1240 -12.49 -0.74 25.70
C ARG A 1240 -12.21 -1.38 27.06
N ALA A 1241 -12.64 -0.77 28.16
CA ALA A 1241 -12.46 -1.35 29.49
C ALA A 1241 -13.23 -2.67 29.65
N ALA A 1242 -14.50 -2.72 29.23
CA ALA A 1242 -15.29 -3.95 29.27
C ALA A 1242 -14.70 -5.07 28.40
N GLU A 1243 -14.26 -4.73 27.17
CA GLU A 1243 -13.64 -5.68 26.24
C GLU A 1243 -12.31 -6.23 26.77
N ASN A 1244 -11.44 -5.37 27.32
CA ASN A 1244 -10.16 -5.78 27.91
C ASN A 1244 -10.36 -6.74 29.10
N VAL A 1245 -11.22 -6.37 30.06
CA VAL A 1245 -11.49 -7.20 31.25
C VAL A 1245 -12.12 -8.54 30.86
N ARG A 1246 -13.03 -8.55 29.89
CA ARG A 1246 -13.64 -9.78 29.38
C ARG A 1246 -12.63 -10.69 28.66
N MET A 1247 -11.69 -10.14 27.88
CA MET A 1247 -10.62 -10.96 27.29
C MET A 1247 -9.66 -11.51 28.36
N GLN A 1248 -9.33 -10.73 29.39
CA GLN A 1248 -8.50 -11.22 30.51
C GLN A 1248 -9.19 -12.37 31.25
N HIS A 1249 -10.49 -12.25 31.55
CA HIS A 1249 -11.29 -13.29 32.18
C HIS A 1249 -11.35 -14.59 31.36
N LEU A 1250 -11.55 -14.48 30.04
CA LEU A 1250 -11.49 -15.62 29.11
C LEU A 1250 -10.10 -16.28 29.09
N SER A 1251 -9.02 -15.48 29.21
CA SER A 1251 -7.64 -15.98 29.28
C SER A 1251 -7.31 -16.68 30.62
N GLN A 1252 -8.02 -16.34 31.70
CA GLN A 1252 -7.92 -17.00 33.00
C GLN A 1252 -8.74 -18.30 33.03
N ARG A 1253 -9.97 -18.28 32.50
CA ARG A 1253 -10.86 -19.47 32.31
C ARG A 1253 -10.35 -20.52 31.32
N THR A 1254 -9.25 -20.25 30.62
CA THR A 1254 -8.56 -21.21 29.74
C THR A 1254 -7.20 -21.66 30.29
N ARG A 1255 -6.88 -21.30 31.54
CA ARG A 1255 -5.63 -21.64 32.24
C ARG A 1255 -5.83 -22.35 33.59
N GLY A 1256 -7.08 -22.60 33.99
CA GLY A 1256 -7.48 -23.35 35.19
C GLY A 1256 -8.76 -24.13 34.92
#